data_AF-A0A816N153-F1
#
_entry.id   AF-A0A816N153-F1
#
_cell.length_a   1.000
_cell.length_b   1.000
_cell.length_c   1.000
_cell.angle_alpha   90.00
_cell.angle_beta   90.00
_cell.angle_gamma   90.00
#
_symmetry.space_group_name_H-M   'P 1'
#
loop_
_entity.id
_entity.type
_entity.pdbx_description
1 polymer ?
#
loop_
_entity_poly.entity_id
_entity_poly.type
_entity_poly.pdbx_seq_one_letter_code
_entity_poly.pdbx_strand_id
1 'polypeptide(L)'
;MGSLGTFLRYPDDIYPLLKMKRAIEKAEKQIPPEPHWAFCYSMLHKVSRSFSLVIQQLGTELRNAVCVFYLVLRALDTVEDDTSIPTDEKLPILIAFHRHIYDTDWHYSCKFYSIQTLGGTKEYKVLMDQFHHVSAAFLELEKGYQEAIEEITKRMGAGMAKFICQEVETVDDYDEYCHYVAGLVGLGLSKLFLASGSEVLTPDWEHISNSMGLFLQKTNIIRDYLEDINEIPKSRMFWPRKIWGKYAGKLEDLKYEKNSSNAVQCLNEMVTDALTHIEDCLKYMAALRDPSIFRFCAIPQIMAIGTLALCYNNVQVFRGVVKLRRGLTAKVIDRTKTMADVYGAFYDFSCMLKTKVDKNDPNASKTLKQLEDVQQLCRDNGVLHKRKSYVNDKGQSNNLYIVMLVILLAIVFAYLRANGGKKVFKKMGSLSTILRHPDEIYPLLKLKLAITKAQKQIPLDPHLTFCYSTLNKVSKTFSLIIQQLGTELRDAVLVSLPLSLSNMCVCLFYLILRALDTVEDDTSIPTEIKVPILIAFHRHIYDRDWHFVCGEEKYKVLMEQFHHVSAAFLELEKGYQEIIEDITKRMGAGMAKFISKEVETVDDYDEYCHYAAGLVGLGMSKLLLSSELETVTPNWEQLSNSTGLFLQKTNIIKDYLEDVNEIPKPRMFWPREIWGKYVDKLEDLKDEDKSTKAVQCLNDMITNALIHVEDCLKSMAALRDPAILHSCSIPLIVAIGTLALCYNNIQVFRGSLKLRRGLIAKVFDRTKTMDDVCGAFYDFSCMLETKVDKKDPNAMKTLNRLETIKKVCREYGGDIHQRS
;
A
#
# COMPACT_ATOMS: atom_id res chain seq x y z
N MET A 1 5.24 -1.70 -0.30
CA MET A 1 6.08 -2.86 -0.71
C MET A 1 7.57 -2.51 -0.91
N GLY A 2 8.10 -1.39 -0.38
CA GLY A 2 9.42 -0.92 -0.82
C GLY A 2 10.66 -1.55 -0.19
N SER A 3 10.64 -2.04 1.07
CA SER A 3 11.90 -2.14 1.83
C SER A 3 12.79 -3.31 1.43
N LEU A 4 12.30 -4.55 1.25
CA LEU A 4 13.17 -5.73 1.09
C LEU A 4 13.71 -5.97 -0.32
N GLY A 5 12.94 -5.66 -1.37
CA GLY A 5 13.45 -5.59 -2.75
C GLY A 5 14.43 -4.43 -2.93
N THR A 6 14.21 -3.30 -2.23
CA THR A 6 15.18 -2.21 -2.14
C THR A 6 16.39 -2.61 -1.30
N PHE A 7 16.25 -3.41 -0.23
CA PHE A 7 17.39 -3.93 0.56
C PHE A 7 18.25 -4.91 -0.24
N LEU A 8 17.66 -5.71 -1.13
CA LEU A 8 18.44 -6.57 -2.03
C LEU A 8 19.09 -5.79 -3.19
N ARG A 9 18.42 -4.76 -3.71
CA ARG A 9 18.98 -3.87 -4.76
C ARG A 9 19.98 -2.83 -4.21
N TYR A 10 19.85 -2.45 -2.94
CA TYR A 10 20.64 -1.43 -2.24
C TYR A 10 20.91 -1.89 -0.78
N PRO A 11 21.72 -2.93 -0.57
CA PRO A 11 22.02 -3.47 0.76
C PRO A 11 22.64 -2.45 1.72
N ASP A 12 23.40 -1.51 1.18
CA ASP A 12 24.04 -0.44 1.95
C ASP A 12 23.02 0.55 2.57
N ASP A 13 21.73 0.44 2.24
CA ASP A 13 20.66 1.19 2.88
C ASP A 13 20.24 0.61 4.24
N ILE A 14 20.50 -0.69 4.50
CA ILE A 14 19.99 -1.40 5.70
C ILE A 14 20.48 -0.72 6.98
N TYR A 15 21.80 -0.51 7.08
CA TYR A 15 22.40 0.06 8.29
C TYR A 15 21.92 1.50 8.56
N PRO A 16 21.95 2.43 7.59
CA PRO A 16 21.36 3.76 7.76
C PRO A 16 19.87 3.73 8.14
N LEU A 17 19.07 2.84 7.53
CA LEU A 17 17.65 2.71 7.84
C LEU A 17 17.39 2.22 9.27
N LEU A 18 18.19 1.26 9.76
CA LEU A 18 18.12 0.81 11.14
C LEU A 18 18.52 1.91 12.13
N LYS A 19 19.57 2.67 11.81
CA LYS A 19 20.00 3.80 12.64
C LYS A 19 18.95 4.90 12.69
N MET A 20 18.35 5.24 11.54
CA MET A 20 17.25 6.19 11.45
C MET A 20 16.05 5.72 12.28
N LYS A 21 15.67 4.44 12.21
CA LYS A 21 14.58 3.88 13.03
C LYS A 21 14.85 4.01 14.52
N ARG A 22 16.07 3.66 14.97
CA ARG A 22 16.48 3.80 16.38
C ARG A 22 16.49 5.25 16.83
N ALA A 23 16.87 6.19 15.96
CA ALA A 23 16.84 7.61 16.27
C ALA A 23 15.41 8.11 16.51
N ILE A 24 14.45 7.70 15.67
CA ILE A 24 13.02 7.99 15.84
C ILE A 24 12.53 7.43 17.18
N GLU A 25 12.76 6.13 17.43
CA GLU A 25 12.32 5.48 18.68
C GLU A 25 12.94 6.12 19.94
N LYS A 26 14.18 6.61 19.84
CA LYS A 26 14.84 7.31 20.95
C LYS A 26 14.19 8.67 21.19
N ALA A 27 13.87 9.39 20.14
CA ALA A 27 13.29 10.72 20.28
C ALA A 27 11.82 10.70 20.72
N GLU A 28 11.04 9.70 20.29
CA GLU A 28 9.69 9.45 20.82
C GLU A 28 9.70 9.22 22.34
N LYS A 29 10.80 8.71 22.91
CA LYS A 29 10.97 8.54 24.36
C LYS A 29 11.46 9.79 25.10
N GLN A 30 11.85 10.83 24.37
CA GLN A 30 12.36 12.10 24.91
C GLN A 30 11.30 13.21 24.84
N ILE A 31 10.05 12.85 24.55
CA ILE A 31 8.93 13.78 24.54
C ILE A 31 8.69 14.26 25.98
N PRO A 32 8.67 15.59 26.23
CA PRO A 32 8.39 16.12 27.55
C PRO A 32 6.98 15.71 28.03
N PRO A 33 6.77 15.46 29.33
CA PRO A 33 5.49 15.00 29.87
C PRO A 33 4.40 16.08 29.84
N GLU A 34 4.75 17.36 29.73
CA GLU A 34 3.81 18.47 29.71
C GLU A 34 2.87 18.35 28.49
N PRO A 35 1.53 18.48 28.66
CA PRO A 35 0.57 18.17 27.60
C PRO A 35 0.80 18.92 26.28
N HIS A 36 1.15 20.21 26.35
CA HIS A 36 1.42 21.03 25.17
C HIS A 36 2.70 20.62 24.44
N TRP A 37 3.80 20.37 25.16
CA TRP A 37 5.03 19.85 24.55
C TRP A 37 4.84 18.44 24.00
N ALA A 38 4.11 17.58 24.71
CA ALA A 38 3.77 16.25 24.24
C ALA A 38 2.98 16.30 22.92
N PHE A 39 2.00 17.21 22.84
CA PHE A 39 1.27 17.48 21.63
C PHE A 39 2.19 17.99 20.52
N CYS A 40 2.99 19.03 20.75
CA CYS A 40 3.87 19.62 19.74
C CYS A 40 4.84 18.59 19.14
N TYR A 41 5.54 17.82 19.96
CA TYR A 41 6.47 16.81 19.46
C TYR A 41 5.76 15.66 18.74
N SER A 42 4.63 15.18 19.28
CA SER A 42 3.81 14.16 18.62
C SER A 42 3.30 14.64 17.26
N MET A 43 2.83 15.89 17.21
CA MET A 43 2.28 16.48 16.00
C MET A 43 3.37 16.70 14.96
N LEU A 44 4.54 17.21 15.35
CA LEU A 44 5.69 17.38 14.46
C LEU A 44 6.05 16.06 13.74
N HIS A 45 6.03 14.94 14.45
CA HIS A 45 6.25 13.61 13.87
C HIS A 45 5.17 13.21 12.84
N LYS A 46 3.92 13.58 13.11
CA LYS A 46 2.75 13.26 12.27
C LYS A 46 2.72 14.10 11.01
N VAL A 47 2.88 15.42 11.14
CA VAL A 47 2.81 16.35 10.00
C VAL A 47 4.11 16.40 9.19
N SER A 48 5.25 15.99 9.75
CA SER A 48 6.54 16.09 9.05
C SER A 48 7.65 15.15 9.53
N ARG A 49 7.62 13.91 9.05
CA ARG A 49 8.59 12.87 9.43
C ARG A 49 10.06 13.21 9.11
N SER A 50 10.32 13.88 7.98
CA SER A 50 11.69 14.23 7.57
C SER A 50 12.24 15.40 8.39
N PHE A 51 11.45 16.46 8.58
CA PHE A 51 11.87 17.62 9.37
C PHE A 51 11.98 17.27 10.85
N SER A 52 11.05 16.48 11.39
CA SER A 52 11.13 15.99 12.77
C SER A 52 12.49 15.34 13.09
N LEU A 53 13.01 14.50 12.18
CA LEU A 53 14.30 13.83 12.34
C LEU A 53 15.50 14.79 12.41
N VAL A 54 15.47 15.90 11.67
CA VAL A 54 16.58 16.87 11.68
C VAL A 54 16.42 17.88 12.80
N ILE A 55 15.19 18.28 13.15
CA ILE A 55 14.90 19.17 14.30
C ILE A 55 15.39 18.52 15.60
N GLN A 56 15.20 17.21 15.76
CA GLN A 56 15.63 16.48 16.96
C GLN A 56 17.15 16.40 17.15
N GLN A 57 17.94 16.76 16.14
CA GLN A 57 19.40 16.81 16.26
C GLN A 57 19.89 18.10 16.91
N LEU A 58 19.06 19.13 16.98
CA LEU A 58 19.36 20.41 17.60
C LEU A 58 19.43 20.28 19.13
N GLY A 59 20.15 21.20 19.77
CA GLY A 59 20.14 21.36 21.23
C GLY A 59 18.73 21.65 21.75
N THR A 60 18.43 21.25 22.98
CA THR A 60 17.07 21.24 23.56
C THR A 60 16.30 22.56 23.39
N GLU A 61 16.95 23.69 23.69
CA GLU A 61 16.32 25.01 23.66
C GLU A 61 15.95 25.42 22.22
N LEU A 62 16.92 25.42 21.31
CA LEU A 62 16.69 25.71 19.90
C LEU A 62 15.75 24.70 19.24
N ARG A 63 15.80 23.43 19.67
CA ARG A 63 14.88 22.37 19.21
C ARG A 63 13.43 22.71 19.54
N ASN A 64 13.16 23.19 20.76
CA ASN A 64 11.82 23.62 21.17
C ASN A 64 11.35 24.80 20.31
N ALA A 65 12.19 25.82 20.14
CA ALA A 65 11.87 26.99 19.33
C ALA A 65 11.59 26.63 17.87
N VAL A 66 12.43 25.80 17.23
CA VAL A 66 12.24 25.36 15.84
C VAL A 66 11.04 24.43 15.70
N CYS A 67 10.73 23.60 16.70
CA CYS A 67 9.53 22.77 16.72
C CYS A 67 8.26 23.62 16.70
N VAL A 68 8.17 24.61 17.59
CA VAL A 68 7.04 25.55 17.65
C VAL A 68 6.96 26.36 16.35
N PHE A 69 8.09 26.90 15.89
CA PHE A 69 8.15 27.67 14.65
C PHE A 69 7.60 26.86 13.45
N TYR A 70 8.00 25.60 13.32
CA TYR A 70 7.50 24.71 12.27
C TYR A 70 5.98 24.51 12.36
N LEU A 71 5.44 24.26 13.56
CA LEU A 71 4.02 24.01 13.76
C LEU A 71 3.16 25.25 13.53
N VAL A 72 3.62 26.42 13.96
CA VAL A 72 2.96 27.71 13.70
C VAL A 72 2.83 27.93 12.19
N LEU A 73 3.94 27.80 11.45
CA LEU A 73 3.91 28.01 10.00
C LEU A 73 3.14 26.91 9.25
N ARG A 74 3.18 25.66 9.72
CA ARG A 74 2.36 24.57 9.17
C ARG A 74 0.86 24.81 9.40
N ALA A 75 0.48 25.37 10.54
CA ALA A 75 -0.90 25.75 10.80
C ALA A 75 -1.33 26.91 9.89
N LEU A 76 -0.45 27.88 9.65
CA LEU A 76 -0.69 28.95 8.67
C LEU A 76 -0.85 28.40 7.24
N ASP A 77 0.07 27.53 6.77
CA ASP A 77 -0.04 26.83 5.48
C ASP A 77 -1.39 26.10 5.36
N THR A 78 -1.85 25.50 6.46
CA THR A 78 -3.13 24.75 6.50
C THR A 78 -4.32 25.66 6.20
N VAL A 79 -4.31 26.91 6.66
CA VAL A 79 -5.36 27.89 6.35
C VAL A 79 -5.30 28.32 4.88
N GLU A 80 -4.09 28.53 4.33
CA GLU A 80 -3.91 28.86 2.91
C GLU A 80 -4.42 27.72 2.02
N ASP A 81 -3.99 26.49 2.31
CA ASP A 81 -4.24 25.29 1.50
C ASP A 81 -5.67 24.77 1.57
N ASP A 82 -6.45 25.09 2.62
CA ASP A 82 -7.83 24.64 2.72
C ASP A 82 -8.72 25.39 1.69
N THR A 83 -8.90 24.78 0.53
CA THR A 83 -9.70 25.30 -0.60
C THR A 83 -11.19 25.42 -0.28
N SER A 84 -11.65 24.92 0.88
CA SER A 84 -13.04 25.05 1.31
C SER A 84 -13.37 26.32 2.09
N ILE A 85 -12.35 27.04 2.58
CA ILE A 85 -12.54 28.31 3.29
C ILE A 85 -12.79 29.41 2.25
N PRO A 86 -13.94 30.12 2.29
CA PRO A 86 -14.20 31.27 1.44
C PRO A 86 -13.10 32.34 1.56
N THR A 87 -12.76 33.00 0.46
CA THR A 87 -11.67 33.99 0.43
C THR A 87 -11.86 35.13 1.43
N ASP A 88 -13.09 35.61 1.60
CA ASP A 88 -13.46 36.66 2.55
C ASP A 88 -13.29 36.27 4.02
N GLU A 89 -13.40 34.97 4.34
CA GLU A 89 -13.07 34.41 5.66
C GLU A 89 -11.57 34.13 5.80
N LYS A 90 -10.93 33.61 4.73
CA LYS A 90 -9.53 33.19 4.72
C LYS A 90 -8.54 34.35 4.89
N LEU A 91 -8.71 35.44 4.14
CA LEU A 91 -7.74 36.55 4.13
C LEU A 91 -7.56 37.22 5.51
N PRO A 92 -8.63 37.56 6.26
CA PRO A 92 -8.49 38.10 7.61
C PRO A 92 -7.72 37.17 8.55
N ILE A 93 -7.96 35.86 8.47
CA ILE A 93 -7.29 34.86 9.31
C ILE A 93 -5.79 34.86 9.01
N LEU A 94 -5.39 34.79 7.74
CA LEU A 94 -3.98 34.77 7.34
C LEU A 94 -3.23 36.03 7.81
N ILE A 95 -3.83 37.21 7.63
CA ILE A 95 -3.24 38.49 8.03
C ILE A 95 -3.13 38.59 9.56
N ALA A 96 -4.14 38.11 10.29
CA ALA A 96 -4.19 38.20 11.74
C ALA A 96 -3.48 37.05 12.46
N PHE A 97 -3.10 35.96 11.78
CA PHE A 97 -2.64 34.70 12.38
C PHE A 97 -1.53 34.89 13.42
N HIS A 98 -0.54 35.76 13.15
CA HIS A 98 0.53 36.08 14.11
C HIS A 98 0.05 36.52 15.50
N ARG A 99 -1.12 37.16 15.61
CA ARG A 99 -1.73 37.58 16.88
C ARG A 99 -2.39 36.41 17.60
N HIS A 100 -2.96 35.46 16.85
CA HIS A 100 -3.62 34.28 17.39
C HIS A 100 -2.63 33.31 18.06
N ILE A 101 -1.33 33.38 17.73
CA ILE A 101 -0.30 32.59 18.42
C ILE A 101 -0.22 32.93 19.92
N TYR A 102 -0.50 34.19 20.30
CA TYR A 102 -0.51 34.63 21.70
C TYR A 102 -1.80 34.26 22.44
N ASP A 103 -2.86 33.86 21.71
CA ASP A 103 -4.18 33.58 22.25
C ASP A 103 -4.35 32.06 22.42
N THR A 104 -4.30 31.59 23.66
CA THR A 104 -4.49 30.17 23.99
C THR A 104 -5.96 29.73 23.89
N ASP A 105 -6.89 30.67 23.83
CA ASP A 105 -8.32 30.40 23.68
C ASP A 105 -8.77 30.45 22.22
N TRP A 106 -7.90 30.90 21.31
CA TRP A 106 -8.19 30.93 19.90
C TRP A 106 -8.36 29.50 19.34
N HIS A 107 -9.48 29.29 18.67
CA HIS A 107 -9.83 28.03 18.06
C HIS A 107 -10.44 28.27 16.68
N TYR A 108 -9.92 27.55 15.69
CA TYR A 108 -10.45 27.57 14.33
C TYR A 108 -10.39 26.16 13.73
N SER A 109 -11.55 25.60 13.41
CA SER A 109 -11.66 24.27 12.81
C SER A 109 -11.77 24.38 11.28
N CYS A 110 -10.70 24.01 10.58
CA CYS A 110 -10.73 23.81 9.12
C CYS A 110 -11.75 22.73 8.73
N LYS A 111 -12.46 22.94 7.62
CA LYS A 111 -13.63 22.10 7.24
C LYS A 111 -13.26 20.94 6.32
N PHE A 112 -12.14 21.02 5.59
CA PHE A 112 -11.60 19.99 4.68
C PHE A 112 -12.68 19.08 4.03
N TYR A 113 -13.30 19.53 2.95
CA TYR A 113 -14.27 18.70 2.21
C TYR A 113 -13.61 17.71 1.22
N SER A 114 -12.30 17.79 0.99
CA SER A 114 -11.60 16.90 0.05
C SER A 114 -11.20 15.56 0.70
N ILE A 115 -12.04 14.55 0.45
CA ILE A 115 -11.65 13.14 0.48
C ILE A 115 -10.70 12.95 -0.72
N GLN A 116 -9.38 12.82 -0.50
CA GLN A 116 -8.36 12.18 -1.38
C GLN A 116 -6.94 12.80 -1.34
N THR A 117 -6.55 13.57 -0.33
CA THR A 117 -5.12 13.90 -0.19
C THR A 117 -4.34 12.71 0.35
N LEU A 118 -3.32 12.31 -0.39
CA LEU A 118 -2.38 11.23 -0.07
C LEU A 118 -1.53 11.57 1.18
N GLY A 119 -2.15 11.50 2.36
CA GLY A 119 -1.48 11.32 3.65
C GLY A 119 -1.08 12.59 4.42
N GLY A 120 -2.07 13.41 4.83
CA GLY A 120 -1.83 14.47 5.83
C GLY A 120 -3.04 15.27 6.31
N THR A 121 -4.20 15.24 5.63
CA THR A 121 -5.35 16.11 5.94
C THR A 121 -5.93 15.92 7.34
N LYS A 122 -5.95 14.67 7.84
CA LYS A 122 -6.43 14.41 9.21
C LYS A 122 -5.52 15.05 10.25
N GLU A 123 -4.21 14.90 10.09
CA GLU A 123 -3.22 15.42 11.02
C GLU A 123 -3.18 16.96 11.00
N TYR A 124 -3.32 17.59 9.83
CA TYR A 124 -3.39 19.06 9.71
C TYR A 124 -4.64 19.63 10.38
N LYS A 125 -5.78 18.96 10.23
CA LYS A 125 -7.00 19.31 10.97
C LYS A 125 -6.80 19.22 12.48
N VAL A 126 -6.19 18.13 12.97
CA VAL A 126 -5.90 17.99 14.41
C VAL A 126 -4.94 19.08 14.91
N LEU A 127 -3.94 19.46 14.11
CA LEU A 127 -3.05 20.58 14.44
C LEU A 127 -3.84 21.89 14.63
N MET A 128 -4.76 22.19 13.71
CA MET A 128 -5.61 23.38 13.80
C MET A 128 -6.60 23.31 14.98
N ASP A 129 -7.29 22.17 15.13
CA ASP A 129 -8.28 21.97 16.19
C ASP A 129 -7.64 22.10 17.60
N GLN A 130 -6.38 21.69 17.73
CA GLN A 130 -5.62 21.74 18.99
C GLN A 130 -4.49 22.77 18.99
N PHE A 131 -4.62 23.84 18.20
CA PHE A 131 -3.57 24.85 18.05
C PHE A 131 -3.20 25.56 19.37
N HIS A 132 -4.13 25.63 20.33
CA HIS A 132 -3.88 26.15 21.69
C HIS A 132 -2.68 25.49 22.40
N HIS A 133 -2.38 24.22 22.13
CA HIS A 133 -1.17 23.58 22.64
C HIS A 133 0.11 24.18 22.05
N VAL A 134 0.09 24.57 20.76
CA VAL A 134 1.20 25.26 20.12
C VAL A 134 1.35 26.67 20.69
N SER A 135 0.24 27.39 20.90
CA SER A 135 0.24 28.71 21.55
C SER A 135 0.83 28.65 22.96
N ALA A 136 0.45 27.65 23.77
CA ALA A 136 1.00 27.46 25.11
C ALA A 136 2.52 27.19 25.07
N ALA A 137 2.99 26.33 24.17
CA ALA A 137 4.42 26.08 23.98
C ALA A 137 5.19 27.31 23.48
N PHE A 138 4.58 28.13 22.64
CA PHE A 138 5.14 29.38 22.14
C PHE A 138 5.38 30.40 23.26
N LEU A 139 4.41 30.56 24.17
CA LEU A 139 4.51 31.51 25.30
C LEU A 139 5.61 31.15 26.30
N GLU A 140 6.05 29.88 26.34
CA GLU A 140 7.18 29.42 27.16
C GLU A 140 8.55 29.66 26.53
N LEU A 141 8.62 30.04 25.24
CA LEU A 141 9.89 30.33 24.58
C LEU A 141 10.49 31.65 25.07
N GLU A 142 11.81 31.79 24.95
CA GLU A 142 12.45 33.09 25.21
C GLU A 142 11.98 34.17 24.23
N LYS A 143 11.99 35.42 24.70
CA LYS A 143 11.42 36.57 23.98
C LYS A 143 12.00 36.74 22.57
N GLY A 144 13.30 36.52 22.39
CA GLY A 144 13.95 36.61 21.08
C GLY A 144 13.42 35.58 20.07
N TYR A 145 13.04 34.38 20.52
CA TYR A 145 12.38 33.38 19.67
C TYR A 145 10.94 33.78 19.36
N GLN A 146 10.20 34.28 20.36
CA GLN A 146 8.83 34.73 20.16
C GLN A 146 8.75 35.85 19.10
N GLU A 147 9.60 36.87 19.22
CA GLU A 147 9.69 38.00 18.29
C GLU A 147 10.02 37.54 16.86
N ALA A 148 10.96 36.59 16.71
CA ALA A 148 11.31 36.04 15.39
C ALA A 148 10.16 35.24 14.76
N ILE A 149 9.49 34.38 15.53
CA ILE A 149 8.35 33.57 15.05
C ILE A 149 7.18 34.47 14.66
N GLU A 150 6.84 35.46 15.49
CA GLU A 150 5.75 36.41 15.21
C GLU A 150 6.03 37.21 13.94
N GLU A 151 7.22 37.80 13.81
CA GLU A 151 7.58 38.62 12.65
C GLU A 151 7.48 37.84 11.34
N ILE A 152 8.01 36.61 11.32
CA ILE A 152 7.97 35.77 10.13
C ILE A 152 6.54 35.33 9.83
N THR A 153 5.77 34.90 10.83
CA THR A 153 4.38 34.49 10.64
C THR A 153 3.53 35.64 10.09
N LYS A 154 3.75 36.87 10.59
CA LYS A 154 3.07 38.07 10.10
C LYS A 154 3.35 38.34 8.63
N ARG A 155 4.63 38.32 8.23
CA ARG A 155 5.06 38.58 6.84
C ARG A 155 4.60 37.48 5.89
N MET A 156 4.69 36.22 6.32
CA MET A 156 4.24 35.06 5.55
C MET A 156 2.72 35.09 5.33
N GLY A 157 1.93 35.35 6.37
CA GLY A 157 0.47 35.46 6.26
C GLY A 157 0.01 36.60 5.35
N ALA A 158 0.70 37.75 5.39
CA ALA A 158 0.45 38.85 4.46
C ALA A 158 0.79 38.49 3.00
N GLY A 159 1.88 37.75 2.80
CA GLY A 159 2.30 37.25 1.48
C GLY A 159 1.33 36.24 0.88
N MET A 160 0.92 35.24 1.65
CA MET A 160 -0.09 34.24 1.25
C MET A 160 -1.41 34.93 0.89
N ALA A 161 -1.85 35.90 1.71
CA ALA A 161 -3.05 36.69 1.43
C ALA A 161 -2.96 37.43 0.08
N LYS A 162 -1.79 37.96 -0.29
CA LYS A 162 -1.56 38.58 -1.61
C LYS A 162 -1.74 37.56 -2.74
N PHE A 163 -1.12 36.37 -2.64
CA PHE A 163 -1.13 35.37 -3.71
C PHE A 163 -2.41 34.53 -3.80
N ILE A 164 -3.29 34.55 -2.80
CA ILE A 164 -4.66 34.02 -2.95
C ILE A 164 -5.47 34.82 -3.97
N CYS A 165 -5.18 36.12 -4.09
CA CYS A 165 -5.88 37.03 -5.01
C CYS A 165 -5.16 37.26 -6.34
N GLN A 166 -3.97 36.67 -6.54
CA GLN A 166 -3.11 36.94 -7.68
C GLN A 166 -2.55 35.65 -8.27
N GLU A 167 -2.64 35.48 -9.58
CA GLU A 167 -1.99 34.36 -10.27
C GLU A 167 -0.49 34.59 -10.46
N VAL A 168 0.29 33.51 -10.49
CA VAL A 168 1.74 33.56 -10.73
C VAL A 168 1.99 33.68 -12.24
N GLU A 169 2.26 34.91 -12.69
CA GLU A 169 2.40 35.22 -14.12
C GLU A 169 3.88 35.20 -14.56
N THR A 170 4.75 35.82 -13.78
CA THR A 170 6.18 35.99 -14.09
C THR A 170 7.09 35.16 -13.20
N VAL A 171 8.38 35.07 -13.56
CA VAL A 171 9.40 34.44 -12.69
C VAL A 171 9.60 35.26 -11.41
N ASP A 172 9.46 36.59 -11.48
CA ASP A 172 9.57 37.45 -10.30
C ASP A 172 8.39 37.22 -9.34
N ASP A 173 7.17 37.00 -9.84
CA ASP A 173 6.02 36.60 -9.01
C ASP A 173 6.26 35.24 -8.34
N TYR A 174 6.87 34.31 -9.07
CA TYR A 174 7.22 32.98 -8.55
C TYR A 174 8.27 33.06 -7.45
N ASP A 175 9.30 33.89 -7.63
CA ASP A 175 10.33 34.16 -6.63
C ASP A 175 9.77 34.89 -5.41
N GLU A 176 8.85 35.84 -5.62
CA GLU A 176 8.18 36.57 -4.54
C GLU A 176 7.27 35.65 -3.72
N TYR A 177 6.49 34.77 -4.38
CA TYR A 177 5.70 33.76 -3.68
C TYR A 177 6.61 32.83 -2.86
N CYS A 178 7.67 32.29 -3.47
CA CYS A 178 8.64 31.44 -2.78
C CYS A 178 9.35 32.18 -1.63
N HIS A 179 9.58 33.49 -1.76
CA HIS A 179 10.10 34.32 -0.68
C HIS A 179 9.15 34.30 0.52
N TYR A 180 7.86 34.58 0.33
CA TYR A 180 6.92 34.62 1.43
C TYR A 180 6.76 33.27 2.14
N VAL A 181 6.61 32.18 1.39
CA VAL A 181 6.26 30.88 2.00
C VAL A 181 7.47 30.08 2.50
N ALA A 182 8.69 30.37 2.02
CA ALA A 182 9.90 29.63 2.42
C ALA A 182 11.15 30.48 2.60
N GLY A 183 11.34 31.53 1.80
CA GLY A 183 12.44 32.49 1.99
C GLY A 183 12.43 33.13 3.38
N LEU A 184 11.26 33.57 3.83
CA LEU A 184 11.03 34.06 5.19
C LEU A 184 11.31 33.01 6.26
N VAL A 185 11.03 31.73 5.98
CA VAL A 185 11.35 30.63 6.89
C VAL A 185 12.86 30.49 7.06
N GLY A 186 13.63 30.60 5.97
CA GLY A 186 15.10 30.66 6.00
C GLY A 186 15.62 31.82 6.85
N LEU A 187 15.05 33.02 6.68
CA LEU A 187 15.37 34.19 7.50
C LEU A 187 15.01 33.98 8.98
N GLY A 188 13.85 33.40 9.25
CA GLY A 188 13.39 33.07 10.61
C GLY A 188 14.31 32.10 11.31
N LEU A 189 14.70 31.02 10.64
CA LEU A 189 15.68 30.06 11.17
C LEU A 189 17.02 30.75 11.52
N SER A 190 17.55 31.58 10.62
CA SER A 190 18.76 32.37 10.88
C SER A 190 18.62 33.27 12.11
N LYS A 191 17.44 33.91 12.30
CA LYS A 191 17.14 34.72 13.49
C LYS A 191 17.05 33.88 14.76
N LEU A 192 16.44 32.69 14.71
CA LEU A 192 16.42 31.76 15.86
C LEU A 192 17.84 31.31 16.22
N PHE A 193 18.69 31.01 15.22
CA PHE A 193 20.08 30.63 15.48
C PHE A 193 20.87 31.77 16.13
N LEU A 194 20.67 33.00 15.67
CA LEU A 194 21.27 34.19 16.29
C LEU A 194 20.76 34.41 17.73
N ALA A 195 19.46 34.30 17.95
CA ALA A 195 18.84 34.47 19.27
C ALA A 195 19.36 33.44 20.28
N SER A 196 19.64 32.21 19.84
CA SER A 196 20.25 31.17 20.68
C SER A 196 21.74 31.40 21.01
N GLY A 197 22.38 32.39 20.37
CA GLY A 197 23.83 32.61 20.47
C GLY A 197 24.70 31.52 19.79
N SER A 198 24.08 30.58 19.07
CA SER A 198 24.78 29.44 18.46
C SER A 198 25.47 29.79 17.13
N GLU A 199 25.02 30.86 16.45
CA GLU A 199 25.54 31.27 15.13
C GLU A 199 25.82 32.77 15.06
N VAL A 200 26.63 33.17 14.07
CA VAL A 200 26.89 34.57 13.72
C VAL A 200 26.61 34.76 12.24
N LEU A 201 25.81 35.77 11.92
CA LEU A 201 25.37 36.05 10.56
C LEU A 201 26.46 36.76 9.74
N THR A 202 26.65 36.33 8.49
CA THR A 202 27.53 36.99 7.52
C THR A 202 26.88 38.27 6.98
N PRO A 203 27.61 39.22 6.38
CA PRO A 203 26.99 40.45 5.83
C PRO A 203 25.88 40.20 4.80
N ASP A 204 25.95 39.12 4.03
CA ASP A 204 25.00 38.72 2.99
C ASP A 204 23.91 37.75 3.47
N TRP A 205 23.84 37.46 4.78
CA TRP A 205 23.02 36.39 5.35
C TRP A 205 21.56 36.43 4.91
N GLU A 206 20.95 37.61 4.76
CA GLU A 206 19.55 37.74 4.38
C GLU A 206 19.30 37.17 2.99
N HIS A 207 20.15 37.53 2.04
CA HIS A 207 20.07 37.08 0.65
C HIS A 207 20.26 35.56 0.56
N ILE A 208 21.32 35.03 1.17
CA ILE A 208 21.62 33.60 1.09
C ILE A 208 20.64 32.73 1.92
N SER A 209 20.09 33.25 3.03
CA SER A 209 19.01 32.60 3.79
C SER A 209 17.71 32.55 2.99
N ASN A 210 17.39 33.64 2.29
CA ASN A 210 16.24 33.67 1.39
C ASN A 210 16.41 32.63 0.26
N SER A 211 17.57 32.63 -0.39
CA SER A 211 17.91 31.70 -1.48
C SER A 211 17.81 30.22 -1.03
N MET A 212 18.23 29.90 0.20
CA MET A 212 18.03 28.58 0.82
C MET A 212 16.55 28.17 0.90
N GLY A 213 15.67 29.10 1.29
CA GLY A 213 14.23 28.88 1.33
C GLY A 213 13.62 28.70 -0.05
N LEU A 214 13.98 29.57 -0.99
CA LEU A 214 13.52 29.50 -2.38
C LEU A 214 13.89 28.16 -3.02
N PHE A 215 15.12 27.68 -2.84
CA PHE A 215 15.56 26.40 -3.42
C PHE A 215 14.69 25.21 -2.94
N LEU A 216 14.36 25.17 -1.64
CA LEU A 216 13.48 24.14 -1.08
C LEU A 216 12.07 24.24 -1.63
N GLN A 217 11.50 25.45 -1.69
CA GLN A 217 10.12 25.63 -2.12
C GLN A 217 9.94 25.36 -3.61
N LYS A 218 10.84 25.88 -4.45
CA LYS A 218 10.84 25.58 -5.89
C LYS A 218 10.93 24.08 -6.13
N THR A 219 11.74 23.36 -5.34
CA THR A 219 11.83 21.90 -5.43
C THR A 219 10.51 21.21 -5.07
N ASN A 220 9.79 21.69 -4.05
CA ASN A 220 8.49 21.14 -3.67
C ASN A 220 7.44 21.41 -4.75
N ILE A 221 7.32 22.66 -5.22
CA ILE A 221 6.36 23.06 -6.28
C ILE A 221 6.60 22.27 -7.59
N ILE A 222 7.86 22.02 -7.95
CA ILE A 222 8.20 21.21 -9.12
C ILE A 222 7.75 19.76 -8.94
N ARG A 223 8.00 19.18 -7.76
CA ARG A 223 7.68 17.78 -7.45
C ARG A 223 6.17 17.53 -7.36
N ASP A 224 5.43 18.48 -6.78
CA ASP A 224 4.04 18.30 -6.36
C ASP A 224 3.03 18.79 -7.41
N TYR A 225 3.48 19.15 -8.61
CA TYR A 225 2.66 19.60 -9.74
C TYR A 225 1.33 18.83 -9.90
N LEU A 226 1.37 17.49 -9.90
CA LEU A 226 0.17 16.69 -10.15
C LEU A 226 -0.83 16.74 -8.99
N GLU A 227 -0.34 16.88 -7.76
CA GLU A 227 -1.17 17.06 -6.57
C GLU A 227 -1.87 18.43 -6.64
N ASP A 228 -1.10 19.49 -6.90
CA ASP A 228 -1.60 20.86 -6.97
C ASP A 228 -2.66 21.05 -8.06
N ILE A 229 -2.45 20.46 -9.24
CA ILE A 229 -3.34 20.59 -10.39
C ILE A 229 -4.64 19.80 -10.24
N ASN A 230 -4.64 18.73 -9.44
CA ASN A 230 -5.83 17.89 -9.23
C ASN A 230 -6.60 18.25 -7.96
N GLU A 231 -6.19 19.29 -7.22
CA GLU A 231 -6.92 19.74 -6.03
C GLU A 231 -8.35 20.19 -6.36
N ILE A 232 -9.31 19.84 -5.49
CA ILE A 232 -10.75 20.09 -5.67
C ILE A 232 -11.26 20.92 -4.48
N PRO A 233 -12.09 21.97 -4.71
CA PRO A 233 -12.79 22.32 -5.94
C PRO A 233 -11.98 23.15 -6.94
N LYS A 234 -10.81 23.66 -6.56
CA LYS A 234 -10.00 24.55 -7.40
C LYS A 234 -8.54 24.11 -7.41
N SER A 235 -7.96 23.95 -8.61
CA SER A 235 -6.54 23.68 -8.80
C SER A 235 -5.67 24.79 -8.19
N ARG A 236 -4.52 24.41 -7.63
CA ARG A 236 -3.47 25.34 -7.21
C ARG A 236 -2.46 25.51 -8.34
N MET A 237 -2.21 26.75 -8.76
CA MET A 237 -1.37 27.05 -9.95
C MET A 237 -0.16 27.88 -9.54
N PHE A 238 0.93 27.20 -9.17
CA PHE A 238 2.16 27.86 -8.73
C PHE A 238 3.21 28.04 -9.83
N TRP A 239 3.09 27.32 -10.95
CA TRP A 239 4.04 27.44 -12.05
C TRP A 239 3.80 28.75 -12.80
N PRO A 240 4.84 29.57 -13.09
CA PRO A 240 4.66 30.86 -13.71
C PRO A 240 4.23 30.74 -15.18
N ARG A 241 3.20 31.49 -15.58
CA ARG A 241 2.69 31.50 -16.97
C ARG A 241 3.76 31.82 -18.00
N LYS A 242 4.70 32.71 -17.66
CA LYS A 242 5.87 33.02 -18.49
C LYS A 242 6.69 31.78 -18.87
N ILE A 243 6.71 30.74 -18.03
CA ILE A 243 7.39 29.46 -18.33
C ILE A 243 6.41 28.50 -19.01
N TRP A 244 5.32 28.10 -18.35
CA TRP A 244 4.47 27.02 -18.88
C TRP A 244 3.69 27.40 -20.13
N GLY A 245 3.38 28.69 -20.32
CA GLY A 245 2.68 29.21 -21.50
C GLY A 245 3.46 29.07 -22.80
N LYS A 246 4.78 28.79 -22.74
CA LYS A 246 5.59 28.44 -23.92
C LYS A 246 5.28 27.03 -24.44
N TYR A 247 4.74 26.15 -23.59
CA TYR A 247 4.67 24.71 -23.82
C TYR A 247 3.23 24.19 -23.94
N ALA A 248 2.26 24.87 -23.31
CA ALA A 248 0.85 24.52 -23.37
C ALA A 248 -0.06 25.75 -23.28
N GLY A 249 -1.28 25.62 -23.78
CA GLY A 249 -2.31 26.66 -23.68
C GLY A 249 -2.92 26.79 -22.28
N LYS A 250 -2.87 25.73 -21.49
CA LYS A 250 -3.29 25.68 -20.09
C LYS A 250 -2.29 24.86 -19.28
N LEU A 251 -2.08 25.23 -18.02
CA LEU A 251 -1.12 24.53 -17.16
C LEU A 251 -1.53 23.06 -16.97
N GLU A 252 -2.82 22.80 -16.74
CA GLU A 252 -3.36 21.47 -16.45
C GLU A 252 -3.17 20.49 -17.62
N ASP A 253 -3.05 21.00 -18.85
CA ASP A 253 -2.88 20.18 -20.04
C ASP A 253 -1.57 19.38 -20.02
N LEU A 254 -0.57 19.79 -19.24
CA LEU A 254 0.72 19.09 -19.12
C LEU A 254 0.57 17.70 -18.49
N LYS A 255 -0.55 17.39 -17.82
CA LYS A 255 -0.80 16.06 -17.24
C LYS A 255 -1.20 14.99 -18.27
N TYR A 256 -1.66 15.40 -19.46
CA TYR A 256 -2.15 14.46 -20.47
C TYR A 256 -1.03 13.90 -21.34
N GLU A 257 -1.11 12.61 -21.65
CA GLU A 257 -0.06 11.87 -22.36
C GLU A 257 0.31 12.48 -23.73
N LYS A 258 -0.69 13.01 -24.47
CA LYS A 258 -0.47 13.70 -25.75
C LYS A 258 0.50 14.90 -25.67
N ASN A 259 0.66 15.49 -24.49
CA ASN A 259 1.51 16.66 -24.25
C ASN A 259 2.86 16.30 -23.60
N SER A 260 3.20 15.02 -23.48
CA SER A 260 4.37 14.55 -22.70
C SER A 260 5.69 15.22 -23.08
N SER A 261 5.94 15.45 -24.38
CA SER A 261 7.16 16.11 -24.84
C SER A 261 7.26 17.55 -24.32
N ASN A 262 6.20 18.33 -24.50
CA ASN A 262 6.15 19.73 -24.06
C ASN A 262 6.16 19.83 -22.52
N ALA A 263 5.48 18.93 -21.84
CA ALA A 263 5.47 18.84 -20.38
C ALA A 263 6.88 18.62 -19.83
N VAL A 264 7.65 17.70 -20.42
CA VAL A 264 9.04 17.44 -20.01
C VAL A 264 9.95 18.64 -20.27
N GLN A 265 9.81 19.34 -21.40
CA GLN A 265 10.60 20.56 -21.66
C GLN A 265 10.25 21.70 -20.68
N CYS A 266 8.97 21.85 -20.34
CA CYS A 266 8.51 22.81 -19.33
C CYS A 266 9.10 22.48 -17.94
N LEU A 267 9.04 21.21 -17.55
CA LEU A 267 9.64 20.70 -16.32
C LEU A 267 11.15 20.98 -16.26
N ASN A 268 11.86 20.78 -17.38
CA ASN A 268 13.29 21.06 -17.45
C ASN A 268 13.57 22.54 -17.20
N GLU A 269 12.79 23.47 -17.79
CA GLU A 269 12.94 24.92 -17.52
C GLU A 269 12.75 25.26 -16.04
N MET A 270 11.71 24.69 -15.41
CA MET A 270 11.45 24.89 -13.97
C MET A 270 12.62 24.39 -13.10
N VAL A 271 13.20 23.24 -13.43
CA VAL A 271 14.37 22.72 -12.71
C VAL A 271 15.59 23.61 -12.95
N THR A 272 15.87 24.02 -14.18
CA THR A 272 16.97 24.94 -14.53
C THR A 272 16.87 26.26 -13.75
N ASP A 273 15.66 26.77 -13.55
CA ASP A 273 15.41 27.95 -12.73
C ASP A 273 15.79 27.70 -11.25
N ALA A 274 15.33 26.58 -10.67
CA ALA A 274 15.65 26.23 -9.28
C ALA A 274 17.17 26.04 -9.03
N LEU A 275 17.94 25.53 -10.01
CA LEU A 275 19.38 25.31 -9.88
C LEU A 275 20.18 26.62 -9.64
N THR A 276 19.62 27.79 -9.95
CA THR A 276 20.28 29.09 -9.73
C THR A 276 20.61 29.38 -8.26
N HIS A 277 19.85 28.79 -7.33
CA HIS A 277 20.02 29.03 -5.88
C HIS A 277 21.11 28.18 -5.23
N ILE A 278 21.70 27.21 -5.94
CA ILE A 278 22.61 26.23 -5.34
C ILE A 278 23.87 26.89 -4.76
N GLU A 279 24.43 27.88 -5.44
CA GLU A 279 25.66 28.55 -4.99
C GLU A 279 25.44 29.23 -3.64
N ASP A 280 24.34 29.97 -3.50
CA ASP A 280 23.98 30.62 -2.23
C ASP A 280 23.69 29.62 -1.13
N CYS A 281 23.03 28.50 -1.46
CA CYS A 281 22.80 27.42 -0.48
C CYS A 281 24.13 26.88 0.06
N LEU A 282 25.12 26.66 -0.82
CA LEU A 282 26.45 26.20 -0.44
C LEU A 282 27.20 27.24 0.38
N LYS A 283 27.10 28.54 0.04
CA LYS A 283 27.68 29.64 0.82
C LYS A 283 27.08 29.71 2.23
N TYR A 284 25.76 29.63 2.34
CA TYR A 284 25.07 29.65 3.64
C TYR A 284 25.53 28.50 4.53
N MET A 285 25.49 27.26 4.01
CA MET A 285 25.90 26.09 4.79
C MET A 285 27.38 26.12 5.18
N ALA A 286 28.24 26.73 4.35
CA ALA A 286 29.66 26.89 4.67
C ALA A 286 29.93 27.89 5.81
N ALA A 287 29.02 28.83 6.05
CA ALA A 287 29.14 29.85 7.08
C ALA A 287 28.69 29.38 8.48
N LEU A 288 27.92 28.28 8.56
CA LEU A 288 27.40 27.73 9.81
C LEU A 288 28.53 27.10 10.65
N ARG A 289 28.51 27.38 11.96
CA ARG A 289 29.55 26.97 12.91
C ARG A 289 29.11 25.79 13.77
N ASP A 290 27.85 25.79 14.22
CA ASP A 290 27.35 24.74 15.08
C ASP A 290 27.06 23.47 14.24
N PRO A 291 27.67 22.32 14.59
CA PRO A 291 27.48 21.10 13.81
C PRO A 291 26.04 20.59 13.77
N SER A 292 25.20 20.88 14.76
CA SER A 292 23.80 20.46 14.78
C SER A 292 22.94 21.32 13.85
N ILE A 293 23.12 22.63 13.89
CA ILE A 293 22.48 23.61 13.00
C ILE A 293 22.92 23.35 11.56
N PHE A 294 24.22 23.16 11.33
CA PHE A 294 24.77 22.77 10.04
C PHE A 294 24.05 21.55 9.45
N ARG A 295 23.94 20.44 10.20
CA ARG A 295 23.26 19.24 9.71
C ARG A 295 21.77 19.48 9.48
N PHE A 296 21.12 20.24 10.36
CA PHE A 296 19.72 20.61 10.24
C PHE A 296 19.44 21.33 8.91
N CYS A 297 20.30 22.29 8.53
CA CYS A 297 20.19 23.00 7.25
C CYS A 297 20.64 22.15 6.06
N ALA A 298 21.71 21.36 6.19
CA ALA A 298 22.33 20.68 5.07
C ALA A 298 21.54 19.48 4.53
N ILE A 299 20.91 18.71 5.41
CA ILE A 299 20.18 17.50 5.02
C ILE A 299 19.02 17.83 4.06
N PRO A 300 18.12 18.79 4.36
CA PRO A 300 17.06 19.20 3.43
C PRO A 300 17.59 19.67 2.07
N GLN A 301 18.70 20.42 2.04
CA GLN A 301 19.25 20.93 0.77
C GLN A 301 19.84 19.83 -0.12
N ILE A 302 20.51 18.83 0.49
CA ILE A 302 20.94 17.64 -0.26
C ILE A 302 19.74 16.86 -0.79
N MET A 303 18.67 16.75 0.00
CA MET A 303 17.44 16.10 -0.45
C MET A 303 16.75 16.87 -1.58
N ALA A 304 16.85 18.20 -1.60
CA ALA A 304 16.28 19.04 -2.65
C ALA A 304 16.99 18.81 -4.00
N ILE A 305 18.31 18.95 -4.07
CA ILE A 305 19.04 18.66 -5.32
C ILE A 305 18.87 17.21 -5.78
N GLY A 306 18.82 16.26 -4.85
CA GLY A 306 18.53 14.86 -5.18
C GLY A 306 17.13 14.66 -5.76
N THR A 307 16.14 15.45 -5.32
CA THR A 307 14.76 15.42 -5.84
C THR A 307 14.70 16.06 -7.22
N LEU A 308 15.33 17.23 -7.42
CA LEU A 308 15.45 17.85 -8.75
C LEU A 308 16.13 16.93 -9.76
N ALA A 309 17.19 16.20 -9.34
CA ALA A 309 17.84 15.21 -10.19
C ALA A 309 16.92 14.03 -10.57
N LEU A 310 15.92 13.70 -9.75
CA LEU A 310 14.90 12.70 -10.09
C LEU A 310 13.80 13.26 -11.00
N CYS A 311 13.43 14.53 -10.82
CA CYS A 311 12.40 15.20 -11.63
C CYS A 311 12.91 15.57 -13.03
N TYR A 312 14.18 15.95 -13.18
CA TYR A 312 14.71 16.41 -14.47
C TYR A 312 14.57 15.34 -15.58
N ASN A 313 14.06 15.77 -16.73
CA ASN A 313 13.77 14.94 -17.90
C ASN A 313 12.92 13.69 -17.57
N ASN A 314 11.91 13.83 -16.71
CA ASN A 314 11.11 12.72 -16.22
C ASN A 314 9.60 13.00 -16.28
N VAL A 315 8.92 12.37 -17.25
CA VAL A 315 7.46 12.50 -17.44
C VAL A 315 6.64 12.02 -16.25
N GLN A 316 7.21 11.22 -15.34
CA GLN A 316 6.48 10.69 -14.18
C GLN A 316 6.03 11.76 -13.20
N VAL A 317 6.64 12.96 -13.20
CA VAL A 317 6.17 14.12 -12.41
C VAL A 317 4.70 14.47 -12.75
N PHE A 318 4.28 14.21 -13.99
CA PHE A 318 2.93 14.50 -14.47
C PHE A 318 1.96 13.31 -14.32
N ARG A 319 2.44 12.15 -13.84
CA ARG A 319 1.68 10.89 -13.81
C ARG A 319 1.62 10.24 -12.42
N GLY A 320 2.46 10.68 -11.48
CA GLY A 320 2.49 10.16 -10.12
C GLY A 320 3.53 10.85 -9.24
N VAL A 321 3.80 10.25 -8.09
CA VAL A 321 4.69 10.83 -7.08
C VAL A 321 6.15 10.51 -7.38
N VAL A 322 6.98 11.53 -7.53
CA VAL A 322 8.43 11.41 -7.66
C VAL A 322 9.09 11.75 -6.33
N LYS A 323 9.74 10.77 -5.68
CA LYS A 323 10.37 10.98 -4.37
C LYS A 323 11.66 10.19 -4.23
N LEU A 324 12.63 10.75 -3.50
CA LEU A 324 13.82 10.03 -3.06
C LEU A 324 13.44 8.75 -2.30
N ARG A 325 14.06 7.63 -2.66
CA ARG A 325 13.88 6.37 -1.94
C ARG A 325 14.29 6.53 -0.47
N ARG A 326 13.52 5.95 0.45
CA ARG A 326 13.77 6.03 1.90
C ARG A 326 15.19 5.64 2.33
N GLY A 327 15.77 4.64 1.68
CA GLY A 327 17.15 4.22 1.99
C GLY A 327 18.19 5.28 1.63
N LEU A 328 17.97 6.05 0.56
CA LEU A 328 18.83 7.16 0.18
C LEU A 328 18.65 8.33 1.15
N THR A 329 17.41 8.64 1.54
CA THR A 329 17.14 9.60 2.62
C THR A 329 17.88 9.24 3.90
N ALA A 330 17.80 7.97 4.33
CA ALA A 330 18.51 7.51 5.52
C ALA A 330 20.03 7.61 5.36
N LYS A 331 20.58 7.31 4.16
CA LYS A 331 22.00 7.51 3.84
C LYS A 331 22.41 8.97 3.92
N VAL A 332 21.62 9.90 3.37
CA VAL A 332 21.89 11.33 3.46
C VAL A 332 21.91 11.77 4.92
N ILE A 333 20.89 11.40 5.71
CA ILE A 333 20.82 11.75 7.14
C ILE A 333 22.02 11.17 7.93
N ASP A 334 22.43 9.93 7.65
CA ASP A 334 23.51 9.27 8.39
C ASP A 334 24.92 9.79 7.99
N ARG A 335 25.12 10.09 6.71
CA ARG A 335 26.44 10.41 6.15
C ARG A 335 26.75 11.92 6.18
N THR A 336 25.75 12.80 6.15
CA THR A 336 25.99 14.25 6.17
C THR A 336 26.46 14.71 7.55
N LYS A 337 27.75 15.04 7.67
CA LYS A 337 28.35 15.52 8.93
C LYS A 337 29.16 16.79 8.76
N THR A 338 29.69 17.03 7.56
CA THR A 338 30.62 18.13 7.25
C THR A 338 30.29 18.74 5.88
N MET A 339 30.83 19.93 5.60
CA MET A 339 30.71 20.56 4.27
C MET A 339 31.31 19.71 3.15
N ALA A 340 32.36 18.92 3.43
CA ALA A 340 32.91 17.98 2.44
C ALA A 340 31.87 16.93 2.00
N ASP A 341 30.99 16.49 2.91
CA ASP A 341 29.90 15.58 2.58
C ASP A 341 28.84 16.27 1.71
N VAL A 342 28.56 17.56 1.97
CA VAL A 342 27.63 18.39 1.19
C VAL A 342 28.14 18.59 -0.23
N TYR A 343 29.37 19.10 -0.41
CA TYR A 343 29.98 19.24 -1.74
C TYR A 343 30.01 17.90 -2.48
N GLY A 344 30.28 16.81 -1.77
CA GLY A 344 30.19 15.48 -2.34
C GLY A 344 28.79 15.11 -2.84
N ALA A 345 27.76 15.32 -2.03
CA ALA A 345 26.39 15.00 -2.42
C ALA A 345 25.90 15.88 -3.60
N PHE A 346 26.17 17.19 -3.56
CA PHE A 346 25.83 18.11 -4.64
C PHE A 346 26.56 17.76 -5.94
N TYR A 347 27.83 17.37 -5.87
CA TYR A 347 28.57 16.84 -7.01
C TYR A 347 27.94 15.56 -7.58
N ASP A 348 27.61 14.58 -6.74
CA ASP A 348 27.00 13.32 -7.20
C ASP A 348 25.65 13.55 -7.89
N PHE A 349 24.78 14.37 -7.29
CA PHE A 349 23.46 14.64 -7.85
C PHE A 349 23.52 15.54 -9.09
N SER A 350 24.44 16.50 -9.15
CA SER A 350 24.67 17.27 -10.38
C SER A 350 25.22 16.40 -11.51
N CYS A 351 26.08 15.42 -11.23
CA CYS A 351 26.48 14.42 -12.22
C CYS A 351 25.28 13.58 -12.70
N MET A 352 24.43 13.11 -11.79
CA MET A 352 23.21 12.38 -12.16
C MET A 352 22.31 13.22 -13.07
N LEU A 353 22.07 14.49 -12.72
CA LEU A 353 21.25 15.40 -13.51
C LEU A 353 21.87 15.63 -14.89
N LYS A 354 23.19 15.87 -14.95
CA LYS A 354 23.94 16.07 -16.21
C LYS A 354 23.77 14.91 -17.19
N THR A 355 23.72 13.66 -16.72
CA THR A 355 23.51 12.49 -17.60
C THR A 355 22.13 12.43 -18.25
N LYS A 356 21.16 13.19 -17.75
CA LYS A 356 19.78 13.22 -18.25
C LYS A 356 19.49 14.40 -19.18
N VAL A 357 20.44 15.31 -19.37
CA VAL A 357 20.26 16.47 -20.24
C VAL A 357 20.21 16.02 -21.70
N ASP A 358 19.03 16.15 -22.30
CA ASP A 358 18.85 16.00 -23.75
C ASP A 358 19.41 17.26 -24.44
N LYS A 359 20.27 17.07 -25.43
CA LYS A 359 20.88 18.17 -26.20
C LYS A 359 19.85 18.93 -27.04
N ASN A 360 18.71 18.31 -27.33
CA ASN A 360 17.62 18.92 -28.10
C ASN A 360 16.67 19.73 -27.20
N ASP A 361 16.82 19.67 -25.88
CA ASP A 361 16.01 20.48 -24.96
C ASP A 361 16.35 21.97 -25.09
N PRO A 362 15.35 22.88 -25.15
CA PRO A 362 15.60 24.32 -25.29
C PRO A 362 16.47 24.92 -24.17
N ASN A 363 16.44 24.32 -22.97
CA ASN A 363 17.17 24.77 -21.79
C ASN A 363 18.47 23.98 -21.55
N ALA A 364 18.86 23.08 -22.47
CA ALA A 364 20.02 22.21 -22.31
C ALA A 364 21.31 22.99 -22.02
N SER A 365 21.61 24.02 -22.82
CA SER A 365 22.83 24.83 -22.67
C SER A 365 22.91 25.55 -21.32
N LYS A 366 21.81 26.20 -20.91
CA LYS A 366 21.72 26.88 -19.61
C LYS A 366 21.86 25.91 -18.44
N THR A 367 21.21 24.75 -18.54
CA THR A 367 21.27 23.70 -17.52
C THR A 367 22.69 23.13 -17.40
N LEU A 368 23.33 22.80 -18.52
CA LEU A 368 24.69 22.26 -18.54
C LEU A 368 25.68 23.24 -17.90
N LYS A 369 25.57 24.53 -18.23
CA LYS A 369 26.38 25.58 -17.62
C LYS A 369 26.23 25.61 -16.09
N GLN A 370 24.99 25.69 -15.58
CA GLN A 370 24.75 25.70 -14.14
C GLN A 370 25.29 24.43 -13.44
N LEU A 371 25.11 23.26 -14.05
CA LEU A 371 25.65 22.01 -13.49
C LEU A 371 27.18 21.99 -13.49
N GLU A 372 27.81 22.56 -14.50
CA GLU A 372 29.27 22.69 -14.59
C GLU A 372 29.81 23.63 -13.52
N ASP A 373 29.14 24.76 -13.30
CA ASP A 373 29.47 25.73 -12.24
C ASP A 373 29.36 25.07 -10.85
N VAL A 374 28.26 24.35 -10.60
CA VAL A 374 28.07 23.59 -9.34
C VAL A 374 29.14 22.51 -9.17
N GLN A 375 29.43 21.75 -10.21
CA GLN A 375 30.46 20.71 -10.17
C GLN A 375 31.86 21.29 -9.93
N GLN A 376 32.15 22.44 -10.52
CA GLN A 376 33.42 23.14 -10.35
C GLN A 376 33.57 23.65 -8.92
N LEU A 377 32.55 24.35 -8.41
CA LEU A 377 32.50 24.82 -7.03
C LEU A 377 32.71 23.68 -6.02
N CYS A 378 32.06 22.53 -6.26
CA CYS A 378 32.21 21.35 -5.40
C CYS A 378 33.59 20.68 -5.53
N ARG A 379 34.26 20.76 -6.70
CA ARG A 379 35.64 20.26 -6.89
C ARG A 379 36.65 21.14 -6.17
N ASP A 380 36.49 22.45 -6.27
CA ASP A 380 37.44 23.42 -5.73
C ASP A 380 37.41 23.46 -4.20
N ASN A 381 36.24 23.24 -3.60
CA ASN A 381 36.04 23.31 -2.15
C ASN A 381 35.87 21.94 -1.46
N GLY A 382 35.70 20.85 -2.23
CA GLY A 382 35.40 19.51 -1.70
C GLY A 382 36.56 18.51 -1.74
N VAL A 383 36.59 17.56 -0.80
CA VAL A 383 37.57 16.45 -0.78
C VAL A 383 37.03 15.24 -1.58
N LEU A 384 36.76 15.43 -2.87
CA LEU A 384 36.00 14.47 -3.69
C LEU A 384 36.73 13.12 -3.94
N HIS A 385 38.06 13.07 -3.77
CA HIS A 385 38.91 11.92 -4.09
C HIS A 385 38.97 10.84 -2.98
N LYS A 386 38.36 11.05 -1.80
CA LYS A 386 38.40 10.11 -0.65
C LYS A 386 37.03 9.58 -0.18
N ARG A 387 35.95 9.79 -0.95
CA ARG A 387 34.57 9.57 -0.47
C ARG A 387 33.83 8.42 -1.16
N LYS A 388 32.80 7.89 -0.49
CA LYS A 388 31.82 6.95 -1.07
C LYS A 388 30.70 7.74 -1.75
N SER A 389 30.41 7.43 -3.03
CA SER A 389 29.32 8.09 -3.78
C SER A 389 27.95 7.79 -3.17
N TYR A 390 27.03 8.76 -3.25
CA TYR A 390 25.62 8.58 -2.90
C TYR A 390 24.81 7.89 -4.02
N VAL A 391 25.33 7.91 -5.25
CA VAL A 391 24.60 7.54 -6.47
C VAL A 391 25.14 6.25 -7.10
N ASN A 392 26.45 6.02 -7.08
CA ASN A 392 27.10 4.87 -7.72
C ASN A 392 27.52 3.79 -6.69
N ASP A 393 26.66 2.78 -6.46
CA ASP A 393 26.91 1.62 -5.58
C ASP A 393 27.13 0.31 -6.41
N LYS A 394 27.76 0.38 -7.59
CA LYS A 394 28.03 -0.83 -8.42
C LYS A 394 29.09 -1.79 -7.83
N GLY A 395 29.69 -1.50 -6.68
CA GLY A 395 30.91 -2.17 -6.20
C GLY A 395 30.81 -3.11 -4.98
N GLN A 396 29.67 -3.29 -4.32
CA GLN A 396 29.61 -4.00 -3.01
C GLN A 396 28.77 -5.29 -2.97
N SER A 397 28.52 -5.92 -4.12
CA SER A 397 27.83 -7.22 -4.21
C SER A 397 28.52 -8.34 -3.39
N ASN A 398 29.86 -8.37 -3.34
CA ASN A 398 30.60 -9.50 -2.75
C ASN A 398 30.57 -9.56 -1.20
N ASN A 399 30.53 -8.42 -0.51
CA ASN A 399 30.51 -8.41 0.96
C ASN A 399 29.15 -8.84 1.53
N LEU A 400 28.08 -8.66 0.78
CA LEU A 400 26.73 -9.07 1.19
C LEU A 400 26.58 -10.60 1.23
N TYR A 401 27.12 -11.32 0.25
CA TYR A 401 27.09 -12.80 0.26
C TYR A 401 27.81 -13.37 1.48
N ILE A 402 28.92 -12.75 1.89
CA ILE A 402 29.69 -13.16 3.06
C ILE A 402 28.92 -12.86 4.35
N VAL A 403 28.34 -11.66 4.49
CA VAL A 403 27.55 -11.29 5.69
C VAL A 403 26.28 -12.12 5.80
N MET A 404 25.57 -12.36 4.68
CA MET A 404 24.39 -13.22 4.65
C MET A 404 24.74 -14.67 4.97
N LEU A 405 25.88 -15.18 4.49
CA LEU A 405 26.38 -16.51 4.82
C LEU A 405 26.71 -16.63 6.32
N VAL A 406 27.37 -15.63 6.91
CA VAL A 406 27.71 -15.61 8.34
C VAL A 406 26.45 -15.53 9.21
N ILE A 407 25.47 -14.71 8.85
CA ILE A 407 24.18 -14.63 9.57
C ILE A 407 23.41 -15.95 9.44
N LEU A 408 23.40 -16.56 8.25
CA LEU A 408 22.77 -17.86 8.03
C LEU A 408 23.43 -18.96 8.88
N LEU A 409 24.76 -18.99 8.92
CA LEU A 409 25.54 -19.93 9.73
C LEU A 409 25.33 -19.72 11.22
N ALA A 410 25.24 -18.47 11.69
CA ALA A 410 24.96 -18.15 13.10
C ALA A 410 23.53 -18.55 13.51
N ILE A 411 22.54 -18.34 12.65
CA ILE A 411 21.15 -18.79 12.89
C ILE A 411 21.08 -20.33 12.90
N VAL A 412 21.76 -20.99 11.96
CA VAL A 412 21.85 -22.46 11.91
C VAL A 412 22.52 -23.00 13.17
N PHE A 413 23.63 -22.40 13.61
CA PHE A 413 24.36 -22.82 14.80
C PHE A 413 23.55 -22.61 16.10
N ALA A 414 22.90 -21.44 16.26
CA ALA A 414 22.03 -21.17 17.40
C ALA A 414 20.80 -22.10 17.44
N TYR A 415 20.25 -22.45 16.27
CA TYR A 415 19.09 -23.33 16.15
C TYR A 415 19.45 -24.82 16.37
N LEU A 416 20.63 -25.27 15.93
CA LEU A 416 21.16 -26.62 16.17
C LEU A 416 21.43 -26.86 17.67
N ARG A 417 21.87 -25.82 18.39
CA ARG A 417 22.13 -25.90 19.84
C ARG A 417 20.85 -25.96 20.67
N ALA A 418 19.74 -25.42 20.18
CA ALA A 418 18.49 -25.26 20.94
C ALA A 418 17.49 -26.42 20.82
N ASN A 419 17.58 -27.31 19.81
CA ASN A 419 16.51 -28.28 19.51
C ASN A 419 17.02 -29.67 19.09
N GLY A 420 17.66 -30.37 20.04
CA GLY A 420 18.21 -31.72 19.87
C GLY A 420 17.52 -32.61 18.83
N GLY A 421 18.23 -32.87 17.73
CA GLY A 421 18.17 -34.03 16.83
C GLY A 421 16.89 -34.36 16.06
N LYS A 422 15.71 -34.40 16.69
CA LYS A 422 14.55 -35.14 16.13
C LYS A 422 13.57 -34.32 15.28
N LYS A 423 13.55 -32.98 15.40
CA LYS A 423 12.73 -32.09 14.54
C LYS A 423 13.40 -31.67 13.22
N VAL A 424 14.65 -32.10 12.99
CA VAL A 424 15.50 -31.67 11.86
C VAL A 424 15.07 -32.30 10.53
N PHE A 425 14.69 -33.59 10.53
CA PHE A 425 14.35 -34.31 9.30
C PHE A 425 13.08 -33.79 8.58
N LYS A 426 12.05 -33.37 9.33
CA LYS A 426 10.81 -32.83 8.74
C LYS A 426 10.98 -31.40 8.18
N LYS A 427 12.02 -30.65 8.61
CA LYS A 427 12.31 -29.28 8.14
C LYS A 427 13.40 -29.21 7.06
N MET A 428 14.27 -30.22 6.92
CA MET A 428 15.21 -30.29 5.79
C MET A 428 14.49 -30.41 4.43
N GLY A 429 13.32 -31.06 4.37
CA GLY A 429 12.48 -31.09 3.16
C GLY A 429 11.92 -29.70 2.77
N SER A 430 11.69 -28.82 3.74
CA SER A 430 11.32 -27.43 3.47
C SER A 430 12.51 -26.62 2.96
N LEU A 431 13.73 -26.91 3.42
CA LEU A 431 14.95 -26.24 2.95
C LEU A 431 15.33 -26.69 1.54
N SER A 432 15.20 -27.99 1.22
CA SER A 432 15.47 -28.51 -0.13
C SER A 432 14.48 -27.98 -1.17
N THR A 433 13.20 -27.82 -0.80
CA THR A 433 12.18 -27.19 -1.66
C THR A 433 12.47 -25.71 -1.91
N ILE A 434 12.95 -25.00 -0.87
CA ILE A 434 13.38 -23.59 -0.95
C ILE A 434 14.61 -23.42 -1.86
N LEU A 435 15.57 -24.36 -1.79
CA LEU A 435 16.76 -24.36 -2.65
C LEU A 435 16.45 -24.67 -4.13
N ARG A 436 15.40 -25.45 -4.40
CA ARG A 436 14.96 -25.78 -5.77
C ARG A 436 14.19 -24.65 -6.47
N HIS A 437 13.60 -23.73 -5.71
CA HIS A 437 12.84 -22.59 -6.23
C HIS A 437 13.25 -21.28 -5.53
N PRO A 438 14.49 -20.80 -5.74
CA PRO A 438 15.01 -19.63 -5.03
C PRO A 438 14.20 -18.35 -5.32
N ASP A 439 13.55 -18.27 -6.47
CA ASP A 439 12.69 -17.16 -6.89
C ASP A 439 11.34 -17.11 -6.12
N GLU A 440 10.98 -18.14 -5.35
CA GLU A 440 9.82 -18.16 -4.46
C GLU A 440 10.10 -17.65 -3.05
N ILE A 441 11.38 -17.52 -2.66
CA ILE A 441 11.79 -17.12 -1.31
C ILE A 441 11.30 -15.70 -0.99
N TYR A 442 11.53 -14.78 -1.91
CA TYR A 442 11.17 -13.37 -1.73
C TYR A 442 9.64 -13.18 -1.61
N PRO A 443 8.81 -13.70 -2.53
CA PRO A 443 7.36 -13.66 -2.38
C PRO A 443 6.86 -14.30 -1.08
N LEU A 444 7.41 -15.45 -0.67
CA LEU A 444 7.04 -16.12 0.59
C LEU A 444 7.29 -15.24 1.81
N LEU A 445 8.47 -14.62 1.88
CA LEU A 445 8.82 -13.74 2.99
C LEU A 445 7.91 -12.51 3.00
N LYS A 446 7.61 -11.95 1.83
CA LYS A 446 6.70 -10.82 1.66
C LYS A 446 5.29 -11.12 2.12
N LEU A 447 4.72 -12.27 1.71
CA LEU A 447 3.41 -12.73 2.14
C LEU A 447 3.37 -12.93 3.66
N LYS A 448 4.40 -13.54 4.26
CA LYS A 448 4.48 -13.71 5.72
C LYS A 448 4.51 -12.37 6.48
N LEU A 449 5.29 -11.40 5.98
CA LEU A 449 5.36 -10.07 6.58
C LEU A 449 4.03 -9.32 6.46
N ALA A 450 3.36 -9.43 5.30
CA ALA A 450 2.04 -8.84 5.09
C ALA A 450 1.00 -9.43 6.05
N ILE A 451 0.93 -10.76 6.20
CA ILE A 451 0.07 -11.44 7.18
C ILE A 451 0.38 -10.96 8.61
N THR A 452 1.65 -10.88 8.98
CA THR A 452 2.05 -10.46 10.34
C THR A 452 1.67 -8.99 10.60
N LYS A 453 1.70 -8.15 9.57
CA LYS A 453 1.30 -6.73 9.70
C LYS A 453 -0.22 -6.61 9.83
N ALA A 454 -0.98 -7.29 8.97
CA ALA A 454 -2.44 -7.37 9.02
C ALA A 454 -2.92 -7.80 10.42
N GLN A 455 -2.28 -8.82 11.00
CA GLN A 455 -2.54 -9.26 12.38
C GLN A 455 -2.29 -8.23 13.48
N LYS A 456 -1.52 -7.16 13.20
CA LYS A 456 -1.26 -6.07 14.15
C LYS A 456 -2.19 -4.87 13.97
N GLN A 457 -3.04 -4.89 12.93
CA GLN A 457 -3.99 -3.82 12.60
C GLN A 457 -5.41 -4.15 13.09
N ILE A 458 -5.52 -4.83 14.24
CA ILE A 458 -6.81 -5.21 14.81
C ILE A 458 -7.44 -3.96 15.48
N PRO A 459 -8.75 -3.69 15.28
CA PRO A 459 -9.47 -2.59 15.94
C PRO A 459 -9.34 -2.63 17.47
N LEU A 460 -9.59 -1.49 18.13
CA LEU A 460 -9.65 -1.44 19.61
C LEU A 460 -11.00 -1.93 20.16
N ASP A 461 -12.05 -1.97 19.32
CA ASP A 461 -13.36 -2.50 19.72
C ASP A 461 -13.28 -4.01 20.03
N PRO A 462 -13.79 -4.48 21.19
CA PRO A 462 -13.69 -5.88 21.59
C PRO A 462 -14.37 -6.88 20.62
N HIS A 463 -15.51 -6.52 20.03
CA HIS A 463 -16.27 -7.40 19.14
C HIS A 463 -15.57 -7.55 17.78
N LEU A 464 -15.13 -6.43 17.21
CA LEU A 464 -14.33 -6.42 15.99
C LEU A 464 -12.95 -7.06 16.22
N THR A 465 -12.36 -6.90 17.40
CA THR A 465 -11.12 -7.58 17.79
C THR A 465 -11.27 -9.09 17.69
N PHE A 466 -12.35 -9.62 18.27
CA PHE A 466 -12.67 -11.03 18.15
C PHE A 466 -12.85 -11.43 16.68
N CYS A 467 -13.65 -10.69 15.91
CA CYS A 467 -13.92 -11.00 14.50
C CYS A 467 -12.64 -11.10 13.67
N TYR A 468 -11.78 -10.07 13.69
CA TYR A 468 -10.53 -10.08 12.92
C TYR A 468 -9.50 -11.09 13.46
N SER A 469 -9.45 -11.32 14.78
CA SER A 469 -8.60 -12.37 15.34
C SER A 469 -9.07 -13.76 14.90
N THR A 470 -10.38 -14.00 14.87
CA THR A 470 -10.97 -15.28 14.46
C THR A 470 -10.78 -15.48 12.96
N LEU A 471 -11.02 -14.45 12.13
CA LEU A 471 -10.74 -14.46 10.70
C LEU A 471 -9.30 -14.89 10.39
N ASN A 472 -8.32 -14.33 11.11
CA ASN A 472 -6.91 -14.69 10.99
C ASN A 472 -6.60 -16.15 11.37
N LYS A 473 -7.34 -16.72 12.32
CA LYS A 473 -7.19 -18.12 12.74
C LYS A 473 -7.81 -19.05 11.70
N VAL A 474 -9.03 -18.75 11.24
CA VAL A 474 -9.77 -19.59 10.28
C VAL A 474 -9.10 -19.58 8.89
N SER A 475 -8.70 -18.42 8.37
CA SER A 475 -8.04 -18.31 7.06
C SER A 475 -7.04 -17.15 6.98
N LYS A 476 -5.75 -17.46 7.11
CA LYS A 476 -4.66 -16.44 7.11
C LYS A 476 -4.56 -15.66 5.81
N THR A 477 -4.68 -16.33 4.66
CA THR A 477 -4.55 -15.69 3.35
C THR A 477 -5.81 -14.88 3.03
N PHE A 478 -6.99 -15.42 3.33
CA PHE A 478 -8.25 -14.71 3.10
C PHE A 478 -8.43 -13.53 4.05
N SER A 479 -7.96 -13.65 5.30
CA SER A 479 -7.89 -12.51 6.22
C SER A 479 -7.03 -11.38 5.69
N LEU A 480 -5.90 -11.70 5.03
CA LEU A 480 -5.07 -10.67 4.40
C LEU A 480 -5.80 -10.02 3.22
N ILE A 481 -6.48 -10.82 2.39
CA ILE A 481 -7.28 -10.32 1.25
C ILE A 481 -8.37 -9.36 1.74
N ILE A 482 -9.17 -9.77 2.74
CA ILE A 482 -10.25 -8.93 3.30
C ILE A 482 -9.71 -7.62 3.89
N GLN A 483 -8.56 -7.67 4.57
CA GLN A 483 -7.95 -6.46 5.15
C GLN A 483 -7.29 -5.55 4.11
N GLN A 484 -7.16 -5.99 2.85
CA GLN A 484 -6.64 -5.21 1.74
C GLN A 484 -7.73 -4.57 0.88
N LEU A 485 -9.00 -4.96 1.05
CA LEU A 485 -10.14 -4.32 0.38
C LEU A 485 -10.16 -2.81 0.72
N GLY A 486 -10.45 -1.97 -0.28
CA GLY A 486 -10.50 -0.51 -0.14
C GLY A 486 -9.17 0.18 0.19
N THR A 487 -8.05 -0.55 0.20
CA THR A 487 -6.71 0.05 0.33
C THR A 487 -5.98 -0.09 -1.00
N GLU A 488 -5.75 1.03 -1.70
CA GLU A 488 -4.77 1.02 -2.77
C GLU A 488 -3.49 0.37 -2.24
N LEU A 489 -2.91 -0.53 -3.03
CA LEU A 489 -1.64 -1.17 -2.78
C LEU A 489 -0.45 -0.17 -2.84
N ARG A 490 -0.65 1.10 -2.50
CA ARG A 490 0.39 2.06 -2.11
C ARG A 490 0.70 1.93 -0.63
N ASP A 491 1.66 1.06 -0.37
CA ASP A 491 2.37 0.92 0.90
C ASP A 491 1.60 0.38 2.10
N ALA A 492 1.58 -0.96 2.13
CA ALA A 492 1.52 -1.77 3.35
C ALA A 492 2.68 -1.52 4.35
N VAL A 493 3.18 -0.29 4.54
CA VAL A 493 4.06 0.15 5.63
C VAL A 493 3.69 1.60 5.95
N LEU A 494 2.69 1.87 6.80
CA LEU A 494 2.80 2.63 8.06
C LEU A 494 1.39 2.90 8.64
N VAL A 495 1.27 2.82 9.97
CA VAL A 495 0.16 3.29 10.82
C VAL A 495 -1.22 2.62 10.61
N SER A 496 -1.88 2.37 11.73
CA SER A 496 -3.25 1.90 11.92
C SER A 496 -4.25 2.94 11.39
N LEU A 497 -4.66 2.80 10.13
CA LEU A 497 -5.91 3.38 9.64
C LEU A 497 -7.09 2.59 10.24
N PRO A 498 -8.23 3.22 10.56
CA PRO A 498 -9.46 2.48 10.80
C PRO A 498 -9.75 1.60 9.58
N LEU A 499 -10.11 0.34 9.79
CA LEU A 499 -10.62 -0.53 8.72
C LEU A 499 -11.82 0.18 8.07
N SER A 500 -11.89 0.22 6.74
CA SER A 500 -13.03 0.78 6.04
C SER A 500 -14.31 0.01 6.38
N LEU A 501 -15.47 0.65 6.24
CA LEU A 501 -16.78 0.01 6.42
C LEU A 501 -16.91 -1.25 5.55
N SER A 502 -16.40 -1.21 4.32
CA SER A 502 -16.34 -2.37 3.41
C SER A 502 -15.55 -3.55 3.99
N ASN A 503 -14.44 -3.30 4.68
CA ASN A 503 -13.62 -4.36 5.28
C ASN A 503 -14.33 -5.03 6.45
N MET A 504 -15.10 -4.25 7.22
CA MET A 504 -15.90 -4.75 8.33
C MET A 504 -17.06 -5.61 7.81
N CYS A 505 -17.81 -5.12 6.81
CA CYS A 505 -18.93 -5.86 6.21
C CYS A 505 -18.47 -7.22 5.65
N VAL A 506 -17.39 -7.27 4.86
CA VAL A 506 -16.91 -8.52 4.27
C VAL A 506 -16.33 -9.48 5.32
N CYS A 507 -15.68 -8.96 6.36
CA CYS A 507 -15.22 -9.78 7.49
C CYS A 507 -16.41 -10.48 8.19
N LEU A 508 -17.46 -9.72 8.51
CA LEU A 508 -18.64 -10.25 9.19
C LEU A 508 -19.41 -11.22 8.28
N PHE A 509 -19.58 -10.88 7.01
CA PHE A 509 -20.16 -11.77 6.01
C PHE A 509 -19.43 -13.11 5.96
N TYR A 510 -18.09 -13.11 5.90
CA TYR A 510 -17.32 -14.35 5.89
C TYR A 510 -17.48 -15.16 7.19
N LEU A 511 -17.46 -14.53 8.36
CA LEU A 511 -17.57 -15.24 9.64
C LEU A 511 -18.96 -15.83 9.86
N ILE A 512 -20.03 -15.11 9.47
CA ILE A 512 -21.41 -15.60 9.54
C ILE A 512 -21.58 -16.83 8.64
N LEU A 513 -21.12 -16.75 7.39
CA LEU A 513 -21.18 -17.88 6.48
C LEU A 513 -20.29 -19.03 6.91
N ARG A 514 -19.12 -18.75 7.52
CA ARG A 514 -18.26 -19.81 8.09
C ARG A 514 -18.89 -20.49 9.29
N ALA A 515 -19.65 -19.77 10.12
CA ALA A 515 -20.39 -20.36 11.22
C ALA A 515 -21.53 -21.25 10.70
N LEU A 516 -22.25 -20.80 9.66
CA LEU A 516 -23.25 -21.63 8.96
C LEU A 516 -22.63 -22.92 8.38
N ASP A 517 -21.50 -22.80 7.67
CA ASP A 517 -20.71 -23.91 7.11
C ASP A 517 -20.28 -24.88 8.23
N THR A 518 -19.89 -24.37 9.40
CA THR A 518 -19.51 -25.20 10.55
C THR A 518 -20.67 -26.04 11.09
N VAL A 519 -21.92 -25.56 11.00
CA VAL A 519 -23.11 -26.35 11.35
C VAL A 519 -23.38 -27.43 10.31
N GLU A 520 -23.17 -27.11 9.03
CA GLU A 520 -23.35 -28.04 7.91
C GLU A 520 -22.33 -29.19 7.95
N ASP A 521 -21.05 -28.84 8.07
CA ASP A 521 -19.91 -29.75 8.06
C ASP A 521 -19.84 -30.67 9.29
N ASP A 522 -20.37 -30.25 10.46
CA ASP A 522 -20.24 -31.03 11.69
C ASP A 522 -21.12 -32.29 11.66
N THR A 523 -20.52 -33.42 11.28
CA THR A 523 -21.17 -34.73 11.17
C THR A 523 -21.62 -35.32 12.51
N SER A 524 -21.21 -34.74 13.64
CA SER A 524 -21.67 -35.17 14.97
C SER A 524 -23.08 -34.68 15.30
N ILE A 525 -23.59 -33.67 14.60
CA ILE A 525 -24.92 -33.11 14.80
C ILE A 525 -25.97 -33.98 14.07
N PRO A 526 -26.97 -34.54 14.77
CA PRO A 526 -28.07 -35.25 14.13
C PRO A 526 -28.83 -34.39 13.13
N THR A 527 -29.27 -34.98 12.01
CA THR A 527 -29.96 -34.28 10.91
C THR A 527 -31.21 -33.53 11.39
N GLU A 528 -31.96 -34.12 12.31
CA GLU A 528 -33.17 -33.54 12.92
C GLU A 528 -32.92 -32.27 13.73
N ILE A 529 -31.69 -32.06 14.20
CA ILE A 529 -31.25 -30.84 14.88
C ILE A 529 -30.61 -29.88 13.87
N LYS A 530 -29.78 -30.40 12.97
CA LYS A 530 -29.02 -29.62 11.99
C LYS A 530 -29.92 -28.85 11.02
N VAL A 531 -30.91 -29.51 10.44
CA VAL A 531 -31.79 -28.93 9.40
C VAL A 531 -32.55 -27.70 9.90
N PRO A 532 -33.25 -27.73 11.06
CA PRO A 532 -33.91 -26.54 11.61
C PRO A 532 -32.95 -25.37 11.86
N ILE A 533 -31.75 -25.66 12.37
CA ILE A 533 -30.75 -24.62 12.67
C ILE A 533 -30.28 -23.94 11.38
N LEU A 534 -29.95 -24.70 10.34
CA LEU A 534 -29.52 -24.13 9.06
C LEU A 534 -30.59 -23.23 8.43
N ILE A 535 -31.86 -23.65 8.45
CA ILE A 535 -32.98 -22.87 7.91
C ILE A 535 -33.18 -21.58 8.72
N ALA A 536 -33.06 -21.65 10.04
CA ALA A 536 -33.29 -20.53 10.95
C ALA A 536 -32.05 -19.66 11.21
N PHE A 537 -30.86 -20.04 10.74
CA PHE A 537 -29.58 -19.41 11.09
C PHE A 537 -29.58 -17.89 10.84
N HIS A 538 -30.19 -17.44 9.73
CA HIS A 538 -30.35 -16.02 9.40
C HIS A 538 -31.10 -15.19 10.46
N ARG A 539 -31.90 -15.82 11.33
CA ARG A 539 -32.56 -15.15 12.46
C ARG A 539 -31.65 -15.09 13.68
N HIS A 540 -30.85 -16.13 13.88
CA HIS A 540 -29.94 -16.25 15.00
C HIS A 540 -28.79 -15.22 14.97
N ILE A 541 -28.43 -14.70 13.79
CA ILE A 541 -27.44 -13.61 13.67
C ILE A 541 -27.87 -12.31 14.38
N TYR A 542 -29.17 -12.11 14.58
CA TYR A 542 -29.72 -10.94 15.29
C TYR A 542 -29.80 -11.16 16.81
N ASP A 543 -29.69 -12.40 17.27
CA ASP A 543 -29.81 -12.76 18.67
C ASP A 543 -28.41 -12.84 19.31
N ARG A 544 -28.15 -11.93 20.26
CA ARG A 544 -26.86 -11.86 20.98
C ARG A 544 -26.74 -12.98 22.02
N ASP A 545 -27.85 -13.55 22.46
CA ASP A 545 -27.90 -14.61 23.45
C ASP A 545 -27.94 -16.01 22.81
N TRP A 546 -28.00 -16.08 21.47
CA TRP A 546 -27.97 -17.34 20.75
C TRP A 546 -26.62 -18.05 20.97
N HIS A 547 -26.70 -19.30 21.38
CA HIS A 547 -25.55 -20.13 21.68
C HIS A 547 -25.75 -21.54 21.14
N PHE A 548 -24.84 -21.97 20.28
CA PHE A 548 -24.81 -23.33 19.74
C PHE A 548 -23.37 -23.72 19.49
N VAL A 549 -22.87 -24.76 20.18
CA VAL A 549 -21.47 -25.17 20.12
C VAL A 549 -21.33 -26.36 19.18
N CYS A 550 -20.59 -26.16 18.10
CA CYS A 550 -20.25 -27.22 17.14
C CYS A 550 -18.91 -26.94 16.46
N GLY A 551 -18.40 -27.93 15.72
CA GLY A 551 -17.13 -27.88 15.01
C GLY A 551 -15.90 -28.15 15.87
N GLU A 552 -14.73 -28.17 15.22
CA GLU A 552 -13.44 -28.45 15.84
C GLU A 552 -12.51 -27.23 15.91
N GLU A 553 -11.55 -27.29 16.84
CA GLU A 553 -10.49 -26.29 17.04
C GLU A 553 -10.98 -24.82 17.01
N LYS A 554 -10.58 -24.09 15.95
CA LYS A 554 -10.85 -22.67 15.73
C LYS A 554 -12.30 -22.39 15.33
N TYR A 555 -12.99 -23.37 14.74
CA TYR A 555 -14.40 -23.25 14.35
C TYR A 555 -15.30 -23.37 15.57
N LYS A 556 -14.95 -24.26 16.51
CA LYS A 556 -15.59 -24.33 17.82
C LYS A 556 -15.56 -23.00 18.57
N VAL A 557 -14.41 -22.33 18.59
CA VAL A 557 -14.26 -21.02 19.23
C VAL A 557 -15.14 -19.95 18.57
N LEU A 558 -15.29 -19.98 17.24
CA LEU A 558 -16.20 -19.09 16.51
C LEU A 558 -17.64 -19.30 16.96
N MET A 559 -18.08 -20.55 17.09
CA MET A 559 -19.43 -20.92 17.51
C MET A 559 -19.70 -20.59 18.99
N GLU A 560 -18.76 -20.89 19.89
CA GLU A 560 -18.88 -20.58 21.33
C GLU A 560 -19.01 -19.07 21.61
N GLN A 561 -18.31 -18.25 20.83
CA GLN A 561 -18.24 -16.80 21.00
C GLN A 561 -18.96 -16.04 19.87
N PHE A 562 -19.97 -16.65 19.27
CA PHE A 562 -20.70 -16.09 18.13
C PHE A 562 -21.41 -14.76 18.46
N HIS A 563 -21.75 -14.52 19.73
CA HIS A 563 -22.28 -13.24 20.21
C HIS A 563 -21.42 -12.03 19.85
N HIS A 564 -20.09 -12.18 19.72
CA HIS A 564 -19.23 -11.09 19.25
C HIS A 564 -19.47 -10.77 17.77
N VAL A 565 -19.76 -11.77 16.94
CA VAL A 565 -20.11 -11.58 15.53
C VAL A 565 -21.49 -10.93 15.41
N SER A 566 -22.49 -11.42 16.16
CA SER A 566 -23.84 -10.82 16.20
C SER A 566 -23.81 -9.36 16.67
N ALA A 567 -23.02 -9.04 17.70
CA ALA A 567 -22.88 -7.67 18.20
C ALA A 567 -22.29 -6.73 17.12
N ALA A 568 -21.21 -7.13 16.45
CA ALA A 568 -20.60 -6.33 15.39
C ALA A 568 -21.49 -6.24 14.13
N PHE A 569 -22.26 -7.28 13.82
CA PHE A 569 -23.23 -7.29 12.73
C PHE A 569 -24.35 -6.25 12.92
N LEU A 570 -24.86 -6.12 14.15
CA LEU A 570 -25.93 -5.17 14.47
C LEU A 570 -25.51 -3.70 14.36
N GLU A 571 -24.20 -3.41 14.37
CA GLU A 571 -23.65 -2.06 14.15
C GLU A 571 -23.53 -1.71 12.65
N LEU A 572 -23.74 -2.65 11.74
CA LEU A 572 -23.72 -2.37 10.29
C LEU A 572 -24.94 -1.55 9.86
N GLU A 573 -24.81 -0.80 8.78
CA GLU A 573 -25.97 -0.16 8.15
C GLU A 573 -27.00 -1.22 7.71
N LYS A 574 -28.29 -0.89 7.84
CA LYS A 574 -29.40 -1.80 7.58
C LYS A 574 -29.33 -2.47 6.20
N GLY A 575 -28.90 -1.75 5.16
CA GLY A 575 -28.74 -2.32 3.81
C GLY A 575 -27.73 -3.47 3.75
N TYR A 576 -26.60 -3.38 4.48
CA TYR A 576 -25.64 -4.48 4.57
C TYR A 576 -26.20 -5.66 5.38
N GLN A 577 -26.95 -5.38 6.45
CA GLN A 577 -27.59 -6.41 7.25
C GLN A 577 -28.58 -7.23 6.41
N GLU A 578 -29.43 -6.57 5.63
CA GLU A 578 -30.43 -7.20 4.75
C GLU A 578 -29.78 -8.08 3.67
N ILE A 579 -28.64 -7.65 3.10
CA ILE A 579 -27.88 -8.46 2.13
C ILE A 579 -27.32 -9.73 2.79
N ILE A 580 -26.68 -9.59 3.94
CA ILE A 580 -26.08 -10.72 4.66
C ILE A 580 -27.17 -11.70 5.11
N GLU A 581 -28.31 -11.20 5.59
CA GLU A 581 -29.47 -12.02 5.98
C GLU A 581 -30.02 -12.81 4.79
N ASP A 582 -30.29 -12.16 3.64
CA ASP A 582 -30.81 -12.81 2.42
C ASP A 582 -29.91 -13.97 1.98
N ILE A 583 -28.61 -13.72 1.90
CA ILE A 583 -27.64 -14.73 1.48
C ILE A 583 -27.55 -15.87 2.49
N THR A 584 -27.47 -15.57 3.78
CA THR A 584 -27.41 -16.57 4.85
C THR A 584 -28.67 -17.45 4.85
N LYS A 585 -29.85 -16.86 4.65
CA LYS A 585 -31.12 -17.57 4.58
C LYS A 585 -31.18 -18.53 3.40
N ARG A 586 -30.81 -18.06 2.21
CA ARG A 586 -30.83 -18.87 0.98
C ARG A 586 -29.79 -19.99 1.04
N MET A 587 -28.59 -19.70 1.56
CA MET A 587 -27.52 -20.69 1.74
C MET A 587 -27.93 -21.76 2.76
N GLY A 588 -28.47 -21.37 3.91
CA GLY A 588 -28.95 -22.31 4.93
C GLY A 588 -30.07 -23.23 4.44
N ALA A 589 -31.03 -22.70 3.68
CA ALA A 589 -32.08 -23.51 3.05
C ALA A 589 -31.52 -24.49 1.99
N GLY A 590 -30.55 -24.05 1.20
CA GLY A 590 -29.86 -24.89 0.23
C GLY A 590 -29.05 -26.01 0.86
N MET A 591 -28.24 -25.69 1.88
CA MET A 591 -27.49 -26.68 2.66
C MET A 591 -28.43 -27.72 3.30
N ALA A 592 -29.54 -27.26 3.90
CA ALA A 592 -30.57 -28.15 4.44
C ALA A 592 -31.15 -29.13 3.39
N LYS A 593 -31.34 -28.67 2.15
CA LYS A 593 -31.81 -29.50 1.04
C LYS A 593 -30.82 -30.65 0.74
N PHE A 594 -29.52 -30.36 0.72
CA PHE A 594 -28.48 -31.31 0.32
C PHE A 594 -27.95 -32.20 1.45
N ILE A 595 -28.32 -31.96 2.72
CA ILE A 595 -28.04 -32.91 3.81
C ILE A 595 -28.72 -34.26 3.58
N SER A 596 -29.93 -34.26 3.02
CA SER A 596 -30.74 -35.46 2.80
C SER A 596 -30.81 -35.91 1.34
N LYS A 597 -30.17 -35.17 0.41
CA LYS A 597 -30.19 -35.41 -1.02
C LYS A 597 -28.78 -35.67 -1.53
N GLU A 598 -28.55 -36.83 -2.12
CA GLU A 598 -27.31 -37.14 -2.81
C GLU A 598 -27.22 -36.39 -4.15
N VAL A 599 -26.00 -36.08 -4.59
CA VAL A 599 -25.75 -35.38 -5.85
C VAL A 599 -25.75 -36.41 -6.98
N GLU A 600 -26.86 -36.50 -7.72
CA GLU A 600 -27.04 -37.49 -8.77
C GLU A 600 -26.66 -36.94 -10.15
N THR A 601 -27.14 -35.75 -10.50
CA THR A 601 -26.93 -35.12 -11.82
C THR A 601 -25.93 -33.97 -11.78
N VAL A 602 -25.46 -33.54 -12.95
CA VAL A 602 -24.66 -32.31 -13.06
C VAL A 602 -25.47 -31.08 -12.63
N ASP A 603 -26.79 -31.07 -12.85
CA ASP A 603 -27.67 -30.00 -12.39
C ASP A 603 -27.77 -29.96 -10.86
N ASP A 604 -27.84 -31.13 -10.19
CA ASP A 604 -27.78 -31.22 -8.73
C ASP A 604 -26.45 -30.68 -8.20
N TYR A 605 -25.36 -30.96 -8.92
CA TYR A 605 -24.02 -30.50 -8.57
C TYR A 605 -23.89 -28.98 -8.71
N ASP A 606 -24.40 -28.41 -9.80
CA ASP A 606 -24.45 -26.97 -10.02
C ASP A 606 -25.36 -26.26 -9.00
N GLU A 607 -26.49 -26.88 -8.65
CA GLU A 607 -27.41 -26.37 -7.63
C GLU A 607 -26.76 -26.38 -6.24
N TYR A 608 -26.08 -27.46 -5.85
CA TYR A 608 -25.32 -27.51 -4.60
C TYR A 608 -24.24 -26.42 -4.56
N CYS A 609 -23.45 -26.30 -5.65
CA CYS A 609 -22.41 -25.29 -5.74
C CYS A 609 -22.96 -23.86 -5.73
N HIS A 610 -24.16 -23.63 -6.29
CA HIS A 610 -24.87 -22.35 -6.18
C HIS A 610 -25.12 -22.00 -4.73
N TYR A 611 -25.71 -22.92 -3.96
CA TYR A 611 -26.01 -22.66 -2.55
C TYR A 611 -24.75 -22.50 -1.70
N ALA A 612 -23.75 -23.38 -1.86
CA ALA A 612 -22.55 -23.38 -1.03
C ALA A 612 -21.58 -22.22 -1.33
N ALA A 613 -21.51 -21.75 -2.58
CA ALA A 613 -20.54 -20.73 -2.98
C ALA A 613 -21.04 -19.70 -4.00
N GLY A 614 -21.94 -20.06 -4.91
CA GLY A 614 -22.52 -19.12 -5.89
C GLY A 614 -23.22 -17.92 -5.22
N LEU A 615 -23.98 -18.19 -4.15
CA LEU A 615 -24.59 -17.17 -3.30
C LEU A 615 -23.56 -16.29 -2.59
N VAL A 616 -22.38 -16.82 -2.25
CA VAL A 616 -21.29 -16.04 -1.66
C VAL A 616 -20.77 -15.01 -2.65
N GLY A 617 -20.58 -15.41 -3.92
CA GLY A 617 -20.24 -14.49 -5.01
C GLY A 617 -21.29 -13.39 -5.20
N LEU A 618 -22.57 -13.76 -5.24
CA LEU A 618 -23.68 -12.81 -5.33
C LEU A 618 -23.72 -11.82 -4.15
N GLY A 619 -23.56 -12.32 -2.93
CA GLY A 619 -23.52 -11.52 -1.71
C GLY A 619 -22.35 -10.55 -1.72
N MET A 620 -21.16 -11.01 -2.09
CA MET A 620 -19.98 -10.16 -2.21
C MET A 620 -20.21 -9.04 -3.22
N SER A 621 -20.74 -9.36 -4.41
CA SER A 621 -21.07 -8.34 -5.42
C SER A 621 -22.10 -7.33 -4.91
N LYS A 622 -23.17 -7.77 -4.24
CA LYS A 622 -24.16 -6.86 -3.62
C LYS A 622 -23.51 -5.92 -2.59
N LEU A 623 -22.66 -6.45 -1.70
CA LEU A 623 -21.94 -5.66 -0.70
C LEU A 623 -21.04 -4.60 -1.34
N LEU A 624 -20.32 -4.96 -2.41
CA LEU A 624 -19.45 -4.04 -3.14
C LEU A 624 -20.25 -2.93 -3.85
N LEU A 625 -21.39 -3.29 -4.46
CA LEU A 625 -22.29 -2.34 -5.10
C LEU A 625 -22.89 -1.36 -4.09
N SER A 626 -23.34 -1.85 -2.93
CA SER A 626 -23.84 -1.02 -1.82
C SER A 626 -22.75 -0.17 -1.15
N SER A 627 -21.48 -0.42 -1.43
CA SER A 627 -20.37 0.43 -0.98
C SER A 627 -19.98 1.52 -1.98
N GLU A 628 -20.65 1.58 -3.15
CA GLU A 628 -20.35 2.47 -4.28
C GLU A 628 -18.92 2.33 -4.86
N LEU A 629 -18.18 1.30 -4.44
CA LEU A 629 -16.82 1.02 -4.92
C LEU A 629 -16.80 0.41 -6.33
N GLU A 630 -17.90 -0.21 -6.76
CA GLU A 630 -18.03 -0.88 -8.05
C GLU A 630 -19.37 -0.56 -8.73
N THR A 631 -19.42 -0.77 -10.04
CA THR A 631 -20.64 -0.56 -10.85
C THR A 631 -21.12 -1.85 -11.48
N VAL A 632 -22.43 -1.96 -11.68
CA VAL A 632 -23.07 -3.16 -12.22
C VAL A 632 -22.88 -3.27 -13.73
N THR A 633 -22.47 -4.44 -14.21
CA THR A 633 -22.66 -4.85 -15.62
C THR A 633 -23.97 -5.62 -15.76
N PRO A 634 -24.66 -5.59 -16.91
CA PRO A 634 -25.99 -6.21 -17.05
C PRO A 634 -26.08 -7.68 -16.63
N ASN A 635 -24.98 -8.44 -16.72
CA ASN A 635 -24.94 -9.89 -16.43
C ASN A 635 -24.23 -10.24 -15.11
N TRP A 636 -24.03 -9.27 -14.20
CA TRP A 636 -23.22 -9.47 -12.99
C TRP A 636 -23.69 -10.62 -12.10
N GLU A 637 -24.99 -10.92 -12.03
CA GLU A 637 -25.53 -12.01 -11.19
C GLU A 637 -25.04 -13.37 -11.67
N GLN A 638 -25.12 -13.61 -12.97
CA GLN A 638 -24.63 -14.83 -13.60
C GLN A 638 -23.12 -14.95 -13.40
N LEU A 639 -22.37 -13.88 -13.68
CA LEU A 639 -20.90 -13.88 -13.53
C LEU A 639 -20.49 -14.17 -12.09
N SER A 640 -21.16 -13.53 -11.12
CA SER A 640 -20.91 -13.73 -9.68
C SER A 640 -21.19 -15.17 -9.26
N ASN A 641 -22.29 -15.75 -9.75
CA ASN A 641 -22.59 -17.15 -9.50
C ASN A 641 -21.50 -18.08 -10.04
N SER A 642 -21.10 -17.89 -11.31
CA SER A 642 -20.05 -18.69 -11.95
C SER A 642 -18.72 -18.63 -11.20
N THR A 643 -18.34 -17.48 -10.61
CA THR A 643 -17.12 -17.38 -9.78
C THR A 643 -17.19 -18.27 -8.53
N GLY A 644 -18.34 -18.30 -7.86
CA GLY A 644 -18.57 -19.17 -6.71
C GLY A 644 -18.55 -20.64 -7.09
N LEU A 645 -19.25 -21.01 -8.17
CA LEU A 645 -19.25 -22.38 -8.69
C LEU A 645 -17.84 -22.84 -9.05
N PHE A 646 -17.03 -22.00 -9.71
CA PHE A 646 -15.67 -22.36 -10.07
C PHE A 646 -14.80 -22.71 -8.86
N LEU A 647 -14.86 -21.87 -7.82
CA LEU A 647 -14.12 -22.10 -6.57
C LEU A 647 -14.58 -23.38 -5.87
N GLN A 648 -15.90 -23.59 -5.77
CA GLN A 648 -16.46 -24.75 -5.07
C GLN A 648 -16.18 -26.05 -5.79
N LYS A 649 -16.39 -26.10 -7.11
CA LYS A 649 -16.06 -27.28 -7.91
C LYS A 649 -14.58 -27.63 -7.81
N THR A 650 -13.71 -26.62 -7.79
CA THR A 650 -12.26 -26.85 -7.61
C THR A 650 -11.94 -27.47 -6.25
N ASN A 651 -12.58 -27.01 -5.17
CA ASN A 651 -12.39 -27.60 -3.85
C ASN A 651 -12.90 -29.04 -3.79
N ILE A 652 -14.12 -29.30 -4.26
CA ILE A 652 -14.73 -30.65 -4.32
C ILE A 652 -13.85 -31.64 -5.11
N ILE A 653 -13.24 -31.20 -6.20
CA ILE A 653 -12.31 -32.02 -6.98
C ILE A 653 -11.04 -32.32 -6.19
N LYS A 654 -10.45 -31.29 -5.57
CA LYS A 654 -9.18 -31.39 -4.84
C LYS A 654 -9.30 -32.22 -3.55
N ASP A 655 -10.46 -32.13 -2.89
CA ASP A 655 -10.71 -32.66 -1.54
C ASP A 655 -11.45 -34.01 -1.57
N TYR A 656 -11.64 -34.63 -2.74
CA TYR A 656 -12.27 -35.95 -2.93
C TYR A 656 -11.91 -36.96 -1.84
N LEU A 657 -10.61 -37.13 -1.54
CA LEU A 657 -10.14 -38.13 -0.59
C LEU A 657 -10.48 -37.77 0.87
N GLU A 658 -10.54 -36.49 1.20
CA GLU A 658 -10.95 -36.00 2.51
C GLU A 658 -12.45 -36.27 2.71
N ASP A 659 -13.27 -35.89 1.72
CA ASP A 659 -14.73 -36.03 1.75
C ASP A 659 -15.17 -37.51 1.79
N VAL A 660 -14.58 -38.37 0.96
CA VAL A 660 -14.95 -39.79 0.86
C VAL A 660 -14.45 -40.63 2.04
N ASN A 661 -13.45 -40.16 2.79
CA ASN A 661 -12.96 -40.88 3.98
C ASN A 661 -13.51 -40.30 5.29
N GLU A 662 -14.46 -39.37 5.22
CA GLU A 662 -15.04 -38.77 6.40
C GLU A 662 -15.88 -39.75 7.22
N ILE A 663 -15.80 -39.63 8.54
CA ILE A 663 -16.41 -40.53 9.53
C ILE A 663 -17.33 -39.69 10.43
N PRO A 664 -18.56 -40.15 10.75
CA PRO A 664 -19.09 -41.51 10.54
C PRO A 664 -19.70 -41.77 9.16
N LYS A 665 -19.94 -40.75 8.34
CA LYS A 665 -20.55 -40.89 7.02
C LYS A 665 -19.72 -40.14 5.97
N PRO A 666 -19.38 -40.78 4.82
CA PRO A 666 -18.67 -40.12 3.73
C PRO A 666 -19.55 -39.04 3.09
N ARG A 667 -18.91 -37.94 2.65
CA ARG A 667 -19.56 -36.89 1.87
C ARG A 667 -19.36 -37.15 0.37
N MET A 668 -20.46 -37.29 -0.37
CA MET A 668 -20.45 -37.67 -1.79
C MET A 668 -20.91 -36.50 -2.66
N PHE A 669 -19.98 -35.59 -2.97
CA PHE A 669 -20.27 -34.39 -3.77
C PHE A 669 -20.09 -34.57 -5.28
N TRP A 670 -19.41 -35.62 -5.72
CA TRP A 670 -19.21 -35.88 -7.15
C TRP A 670 -20.52 -36.44 -7.74
N PRO A 671 -21.05 -35.88 -8.84
CA PRO A 671 -22.32 -36.31 -9.40
C PRO A 671 -22.25 -37.70 -10.02
N ARG A 672 -23.22 -38.57 -9.68
CA ARG A 672 -23.31 -39.94 -10.23
C ARG A 672 -23.33 -39.99 -11.74
N GLU A 673 -23.94 -39.01 -12.39
CA GLU A 673 -23.94 -38.85 -13.84
C GLU A 673 -22.52 -38.77 -14.43
N ILE A 674 -21.54 -38.27 -13.69
CA ILE A 674 -20.13 -38.26 -14.11
C ILE A 674 -19.44 -39.54 -13.68
N TRP A 675 -19.32 -39.82 -12.38
CA TRP A 675 -18.48 -40.92 -11.89
C TRP A 675 -19.04 -42.31 -12.22
N GLY A 676 -20.36 -42.45 -12.34
CA GLY A 676 -21.04 -43.71 -12.68
C GLY A 676 -20.74 -44.20 -14.10
N LYS A 677 -20.15 -43.36 -14.96
CA LYS A 677 -19.61 -43.79 -16.27
C LYS A 677 -18.34 -44.64 -16.15
N TYR A 678 -17.64 -44.52 -15.02
CA TYR A 678 -16.28 -45.05 -14.85
C TYR A 678 -16.25 -46.19 -13.81
N VAL A 679 -17.02 -46.08 -12.72
CA VAL A 679 -17.03 -47.04 -11.61
C VAL A 679 -18.44 -47.26 -11.06
N ASP A 680 -18.67 -48.39 -10.38
CA ASP A 680 -19.98 -48.74 -9.82
C ASP A 680 -20.29 -48.00 -8.50
N LYS A 681 -19.24 -47.66 -7.73
CA LYS A 681 -19.32 -46.90 -6.49
C LYS A 681 -18.26 -45.78 -6.48
N LEU A 682 -18.57 -44.63 -5.88
CA LEU A 682 -17.67 -43.48 -5.90
C LEU A 682 -16.32 -43.78 -5.20
N GLU A 683 -16.33 -44.60 -4.15
CA GLU A 683 -15.16 -44.99 -3.37
C GLU A 683 -14.16 -45.83 -4.15
N ASP A 684 -14.62 -46.52 -5.19
CA ASP A 684 -13.82 -47.39 -6.04
C ASP A 684 -12.76 -46.62 -6.83
N LEU A 685 -12.88 -45.29 -6.94
CA LEU A 685 -11.85 -44.46 -7.57
C LEU A 685 -10.52 -44.48 -6.79
N LYS A 686 -10.54 -44.96 -5.54
CA LYS A 686 -9.34 -45.20 -4.72
C LYS A 686 -8.59 -46.49 -5.10
N ASP A 687 -9.26 -47.44 -5.75
CA ASP A 687 -8.69 -48.75 -6.07
C ASP A 687 -7.57 -48.62 -7.11
N GLU A 688 -6.41 -49.23 -6.84
CA GLU A 688 -5.27 -49.16 -7.77
C GLU A 688 -5.59 -49.77 -9.14
N ASP A 689 -6.38 -50.85 -9.18
CA ASP A 689 -6.80 -51.52 -10.43
C ASP A 689 -7.71 -50.64 -11.30
N LYS A 690 -8.32 -49.61 -10.73
CA LYS A 690 -9.22 -48.67 -11.42
C LYS A 690 -8.55 -47.33 -11.75
N SER A 691 -7.23 -47.21 -11.57
CA SER A 691 -6.47 -45.96 -11.73
C SER A 691 -6.73 -45.22 -13.04
N THR A 692 -6.77 -45.93 -14.18
CA THR A 692 -7.04 -45.30 -15.49
C THR A 692 -8.44 -44.69 -15.54
N LYS A 693 -9.45 -45.42 -15.07
CA LYS A 693 -10.82 -44.93 -15.02
C LYS A 693 -10.99 -43.78 -14.02
N ALA A 694 -10.29 -43.85 -12.89
CA ALA A 694 -10.28 -42.78 -11.90
C ALA A 694 -9.74 -41.46 -12.47
N VAL A 695 -8.63 -41.53 -13.21
CA VAL A 695 -8.05 -40.37 -13.88
C VAL A 695 -8.96 -39.81 -14.99
N GLN A 696 -9.62 -40.67 -15.76
CA GLN A 696 -10.59 -40.23 -16.77
C GLN A 696 -11.80 -39.52 -16.14
N CYS A 697 -12.31 -40.05 -15.02
CA CYS A 697 -13.37 -39.42 -14.23
C CYS A 697 -12.94 -38.05 -13.69
N LEU A 698 -11.72 -37.95 -13.17
CA LEU A 698 -11.13 -36.70 -12.70
C LEU A 698 -11.04 -35.65 -13.82
N ASN A 699 -10.60 -36.07 -15.01
CA ASN A 699 -10.50 -35.20 -16.17
C ASN A 699 -11.88 -34.68 -16.62
N ASP A 700 -12.93 -35.50 -16.53
CA ASP A 700 -14.32 -35.09 -16.79
C ASP A 700 -14.81 -34.03 -15.77
N MET A 701 -14.58 -34.27 -14.47
CA MET A 701 -14.89 -33.30 -13.41
C MET A 701 -14.19 -31.96 -13.61
N ILE A 702 -12.89 -31.98 -13.95
CA ILE A 702 -12.12 -30.75 -14.21
C ILE A 702 -12.64 -30.05 -15.48
N THR A 703 -12.94 -30.80 -16.54
CA THR A 703 -13.53 -30.25 -17.77
C THR A 703 -14.85 -29.54 -17.49
N ASN A 704 -15.68 -30.11 -16.61
CA ASN A 704 -16.92 -29.50 -16.14
C ASN A 704 -16.68 -28.22 -15.33
N ALA A 705 -15.67 -28.19 -14.45
CA ALA A 705 -15.31 -26.98 -13.70
C ALA A 705 -14.78 -25.85 -14.61
N LEU A 706 -14.03 -26.18 -15.67
CA LEU A 706 -13.46 -25.19 -16.60
C LEU A 706 -14.51 -24.38 -17.38
N ILE A 707 -15.78 -24.82 -17.41
CA ILE A 707 -16.89 -24.09 -18.05
C ILE A 707 -17.04 -22.68 -17.45
N HIS A 708 -16.74 -22.52 -16.16
CA HIS A 708 -16.96 -21.27 -15.42
C HIS A 708 -15.81 -20.25 -15.57
N VAL A 709 -14.67 -20.64 -16.14
CA VAL A 709 -13.46 -19.79 -16.18
C VAL A 709 -13.66 -18.54 -17.05
N GLU A 710 -14.40 -18.66 -18.15
CA GLU A 710 -14.70 -17.52 -19.02
C GLU A 710 -15.49 -16.45 -18.26
N ASP A 711 -16.53 -16.85 -17.54
CA ASP A 711 -17.32 -15.94 -16.72
C ASP A 711 -16.49 -15.35 -15.57
N CYS A 712 -15.56 -16.12 -14.99
CA CYS A 712 -14.62 -15.60 -13.98
C CYS A 712 -13.75 -14.47 -14.55
N LEU A 713 -13.20 -14.65 -15.76
CA LEU A 713 -12.39 -13.63 -16.44
C LEU A 713 -13.22 -12.38 -16.76
N LYS A 714 -14.43 -12.55 -17.28
CA LYS A 714 -15.37 -11.44 -17.53
C LYS A 714 -15.74 -10.70 -16.25
N SER A 715 -15.98 -11.43 -15.15
CA SER A 715 -16.28 -10.85 -13.85
C SER A 715 -15.14 -9.99 -13.34
N MET A 716 -13.89 -10.46 -13.47
CA MET A 716 -12.72 -9.68 -13.03
C MET A 716 -12.46 -8.48 -13.94
N ALA A 717 -12.64 -8.63 -15.25
CA ALA A 717 -12.49 -7.53 -16.20
C ALA A 717 -13.49 -6.38 -15.99
N ALA A 718 -14.62 -6.65 -15.32
CA ALA A 718 -15.62 -5.66 -14.97
C ALA A 718 -15.27 -4.82 -13.72
N LEU A 719 -14.31 -5.28 -12.90
CA LEU A 719 -13.91 -4.61 -11.66
C LEU A 719 -13.03 -3.38 -11.98
N ARG A 720 -13.34 -2.25 -11.34
CA ARG A 720 -12.65 -0.97 -11.56
C ARG A 720 -11.64 -0.66 -10.47
N ASP A 721 -11.90 -1.06 -9.24
CA ASP A 721 -11.00 -0.82 -8.12
C ASP A 721 -9.84 -1.83 -8.14
N PRO A 722 -8.57 -1.38 -8.20
CA PRO A 722 -7.42 -2.28 -8.25
C PRO A 722 -7.26 -3.19 -7.03
N ALA A 723 -7.71 -2.77 -5.84
CA ALA A 723 -7.64 -3.57 -4.62
C ALA A 723 -8.74 -4.64 -4.57
N ILE A 724 -9.93 -4.33 -5.08
CA ILE A 724 -11.01 -5.31 -5.29
C ILE A 724 -10.61 -6.31 -6.37
N LEU A 725 -10.09 -5.85 -7.51
CA LEU A 725 -9.55 -6.72 -8.56
C LEU A 725 -8.50 -7.67 -7.97
N HIS A 726 -7.49 -7.14 -7.28
CA HIS A 726 -6.47 -7.95 -6.59
C HIS A 726 -7.12 -9.01 -5.70
N SER A 727 -8.02 -8.60 -4.81
CA SER A 727 -8.66 -9.45 -3.81
C SER A 727 -9.49 -10.58 -4.43
N CYS A 728 -10.27 -10.27 -5.46
CA CYS A 728 -11.13 -11.22 -6.16
C CYS A 728 -10.34 -12.15 -7.08
N SER A 729 -9.22 -11.71 -7.66
CA SER A 729 -8.43 -12.51 -8.60
C SER A 729 -7.60 -13.60 -7.92
N ILE A 730 -7.06 -13.37 -6.71
CA ILE A 730 -6.17 -14.34 -6.06
C ILE A 730 -6.82 -15.72 -5.87
N PRO A 731 -8.04 -15.86 -5.30
CA PRO A 731 -8.69 -17.16 -5.13
C PRO A 731 -8.92 -17.87 -6.47
N LEU A 732 -9.31 -17.13 -7.52
CA LEU A 732 -9.60 -17.67 -8.84
C LEU A 732 -8.33 -18.17 -9.56
N ILE A 733 -7.22 -17.43 -9.46
CA ILE A 733 -5.92 -17.87 -10.00
C ILE A 733 -5.41 -19.12 -9.26
N VAL A 734 -5.57 -19.15 -7.93
CA VAL A 734 -5.23 -20.33 -7.13
C VAL A 734 -6.09 -21.53 -7.51
N ALA A 735 -7.37 -21.33 -7.82
CA ALA A 735 -8.27 -22.38 -8.26
C ALA A 735 -7.85 -22.97 -9.62
N ILE A 736 -7.62 -22.16 -10.66
CA ILE A 736 -7.16 -22.69 -11.96
C ILE A 736 -5.79 -23.38 -11.85
N GLY A 737 -4.87 -22.84 -11.05
CA GLY A 737 -3.60 -23.50 -10.78
C GLY A 737 -3.77 -24.85 -10.07
N THR A 738 -4.76 -24.96 -9.18
CA THR A 738 -5.11 -26.21 -8.48
C THR A 738 -5.70 -27.23 -9.43
N LEU A 739 -6.63 -26.83 -10.31
CA LEU A 739 -7.14 -27.70 -11.37
C LEU A 739 -6.02 -28.20 -12.28
N ALA A 740 -5.11 -27.31 -12.69
CA ALA A 740 -3.97 -27.69 -13.51
C ALA A 740 -2.98 -28.61 -12.77
N LEU A 741 -2.91 -28.57 -11.43
CA LEU A 741 -2.16 -29.53 -10.62
C LEU A 741 -2.86 -30.91 -10.55
N CYS A 742 -4.19 -30.92 -10.44
CA CYS A 742 -5.01 -32.13 -10.33
C CYS A 742 -5.22 -32.82 -11.69
N TYR A 743 -5.22 -32.09 -12.79
CA TYR A 743 -5.52 -32.65 -14.10
C TYR A 743 -4.56 -33.77 -14.49
N ASN A 744 -5.13 -34.90 -14.92
CA ASN A 744 -4.42 -36.12 -15.26
C ASN A 744 -3.48 -36.63 -14.14
N ASN A 745 -3.86 -36.47 -12.87
CA ASN A 745 -3.01 -36.78 -11.72
C ASN A 745 -3.70 -37.72 -10.72
N ILE A 746 -3.28 -38.99 -10.73
CA ILE A 746 -3.81 -40.04 -9.85
C ILE A 746 -3.64 -39.74 -8.35
N GLN A 747 -2.74 -38.82 -7.98
CA GLN A 747 -2.51 -38.47 -6.58
C GLN A 747 -3.72 -37.84 -5.89
N VAL A 748 -4.70 -37.30 -6.63
CA VAL A 748 -5.99 -36.83 -6.06
C VAL A 748 -6.68 -37.93 -5.25
N PHE A 749 -6.56 -39.19 -5.68
CA PHE A 749 -7.21 -40.34 -5.04
C PHE A 749 -6.34 -41.00 -3.95
N ARG A 750 -5.10 -40.53 -3.76
CA ARG A 750 -4.10 -41.20 -2.90
C ARG A 750 -3.53 -40.30 -1.81
N GLY A 751 -3.70 -38.98 -1.92
CA GLY A 751 -3.26 -38.03 -0.91
C GLY A 751 -3.73 -36.62 -1.19
N SER A 752 -3.32 -35.67 -0.35
CA SER A 752 -3.70 -34.26 -0.55
C SER A 752 -2.78 -33.58 -1.57
N LEU A 753 -3.35 -33.02 -2.63
CA LEU A 753 -2.64 -32.13 -3.55
C LEU A 753 -2.87 -30.68 -3.15
N LYS A 754 -1.77 -29.93 -2.94
CA LYS A 754 -1.83 -28.49 -2.62
C LYS A 754 -0.79 -27.74 -3.43
N LEU A 755 -1.16 -26.59 -3.97
CA LEU A 755 -0.21 -25.68 -4.60
C LEU A 755 0.89 -25.30 -3.61
N ARG A 756 2.12 -25.20 -4.10
CA ARG A 756 3.27 -24.81 -3.29
C ARG A 756 3.03 -23.41 -2.75
N ARG A 757 3.24 -23.20 -1.45
CA ARG A 757 3.03 -21.90 -0.79
C ARG A 757 3.81 -20.77 -1.47
N GLY A 758 4.97 -21.08 -2.06
CA GLY A 758 5.78 -20.10 -2.77
C GLY A 758 5.20 -19.65 -4.10
N LEU A 759 4.54 -20.54 -4.81
CA LEU A 759 3.77 -20.19 -6.00
C LEU A 759 2.55 -19.34 -5.64
N ILE A 760 1.81 -19.69 -4.57
CA ILE A 760 0.69 -18.86 -4.07
C ILE A 760 1.20 -17.46 -3.71
N ALA A 761 2.36 -17.37 -3.06
CA ALA A 761 2.95 -16.08 -2.72
C ALA A 761 3.40 -15.28 -3.96
N LYS A 762 3.87 -15.94 -5.02
CA LYS A 762 4.16 -15.29 -6.31
C LYS A 762 2.89 -14.73 -6.96
N VAL A 763 1.81 -15.52 -6.98
CA VAL A 763 0.50 -15.07 -7.47
C VAL A 763 0.07 -13.82 -6.71
N PHE A 764 0.12 -13.87 -5.37
CA PHE A 764 -0.19 -12.72 -4.51
C PHE A 764 0.65 -11.47 -4.82
N ASP A 765 1.93 -11.65 -5.14
CA ASP A 765 2.87 -10.57 -5.39
C ASP A 765 2.76 -9.94 -6.78
N ARG A 766 2.47 -10.77 -7.79
CA ARG A 766 2.50 -10.39 -9.21
C ARG A 766 1.16 -9.89 -9.71
N THR A 767 0.05 -10.43 -9.24
CA THR A 767 -1.29 -10.03 -9.71
C THR A 767 -1.58 -8.62 -9.25
N LYS A 768 -1.64 -7.64 -10.16
CA LYS A 768 -2.04 -6.25 -9.85
C LYS A 768 -2.96 -5.64 -10.89
N THR A 769 -2.83 -6.05 -12.13
CA THR A 769 -3.65 -5.60 -13.25
C THR A 769 -4.37 -6.77 -13.90
N MET A 770 -5.37 -6.49 -14.75
CA MET A 770 -6.04 -7.52 -15.54
C MET A 770 -5.06 -8.28 -16.45
N ASP A 771 -4.01 -7.63 -16.96
CA ASP A 771 -2.95 -8.30 -17.74
C ASP A 771 -2.23 -9.37 -16.91
N ASP A 772 -1.97 -9.11 -15.62
CA ASP A 772 -1.34 -10.09 -14.74
C ASP A 772 -2.29 -11.27 -14.44
N VAL A 773 -3.59 -10.99 -14.32
CA VAL A 773 -4.64 -12.01 -14.16
C VAL A 773 -4.70 -12.90 -15.40
N CYS A 774 -4.88 -12.30 -16.59
CA CYS A 774 -4.92 -13.00 -17.87
C CYS A 774 -3.64 -13.80 -18.10
N GLY A 775 -2.46 -13.24 -17.79
CA GLY A 775 -1.18 -13.94 -17.88
C GLY A 775 -1.16 -15.21 -17.01
N ALA A 776 -1.59 -15.12 -15.75
CA ALA A 776 -1.62 -16.28 -14.87
C ALA A 776 -2.63 -17.36 -15.33
N PHE A 777 -3.83 -16.95 -15.78
CA PHE A 777 -4.81 -17.88 -16.33
C PHE A 777 -4.32 -18.54 -17.62
N TYR A 778 -3.64 -17.79 -18.49
CA TYR A 778 -3.03 -18.30 -19.70
C TYR A 778 -1.94 -19.33 -19.39
N ASP A 779 -1.02 -19.01 -18.49
CA ASP A 779 0.08 -19.90 -18.09
C ASP A 779 -0.43 -21.22 -17.50
N PHE A 780 -1.43 -21.16 -16.61
CA PHE A 780 -2.02 -22.37 -16.04
C PHE A 780 -2.84 -23.16 -17.05
N SER A 781 -3.49 -22.49 -18.01
CA SER A 781 -4.18 -23.16 -19.11
C SER A 781 -3.22 -23.91 -20.03
N CYS A 782 -2.07 -23.29 -20.37
CA CYS A 782 -0.99 -23.94 -21.11
C CYS A 782 -0.43 -25.14 -20.32
N MET A 783 -0.21 -24.99 -19.01
CA MET A 783 0.25 -26.10 -18.16
C MET A 783 -0.76 -27.26 -18.15
N LEU A 784 -2.07 -26.98 -18.10
CA LEU A 784 -3.11 -28.01 -18.18
C LEU A 784 -3.10 -28.69 -19.56
N GLU A 785 -2.98 -27.91 -20.63
CA GLU A 785 -2.92 -28.38 -22.02
C GLU A 785 -1.79 -29.39 -22.24
N THR A 786 -0.61 -29.15 -21.68
CA THR A 786 0.54 -30.09 -21.78
C THR A 786 0.28 -31.46 -21.14
N LYS A 787 -0.72 -31.58 -20.27
CA LYS A 787 -1.06 -32.82 -19.55
C LYS A 787 -2.20 -33.59 -20.20
N VAL A 788 -2.83 -33.05 -21.24
CA VAL A 788 -3.94 -33.71 -21.93
C VAL A 788 -3.45 -34.95 -22.68
N ASP A 789 -3.86 -36.13 -22.21
CA ASP A 789 -3.68 -37.36 -22.97
C ASP A 789 -4.70 -37.41 -24.11
N LYS A 790 -4.23 -37.48 -25.35
CA LYS A 790 -5.09 -37.55 -26.55
C LYS A 790 -5.97 -38.80 -26.58
N LYS A 791 -5.67 -39.83 -25.77
CA LYS A 791 -6.48 -41.04 -25.61
C LYS A 791 -7.59 -40.89 -24.57
N ASP A 792 -7.60 -39.80 -23.80
CA ASP A 792 -8.66 -39.53 -22.83
C ASP A 792 -9.99 -39.20 -23.55
N PRO A 793 -11.12 -39.81 -23.16
CA PRO A 793 -12.43 -39.53 -23.77
C PRO A 793 -12.85 -38.06 -23.76
N ASN A 794 -12.35 -37.28 -22.81
CA ASN A 794 -12.65 -35.86 -22.63
C ASN A 794 -11.54 -34.93 -23.18
N ALA A 795 -10.50 -35.47 -23.83
CA ALA A 795 -9.37 -34.69 -24.34
C ALA A 795 -9.82 -33.53 -25.23
N MET A 796 -10.65 -33.82 -26.25
CA MET A 796 -11.10 -32.80 -27.21
C MET A 796 -11.96 -31.71 -26.55
N LYS A 797 -12.84 -32.11 -25.62
CA LYS A 797 -13.66 -31.16 -24.85
C LYS A 797 -12.77 -30.25 -23.98
N THR A 798 -11.77 -30.84 -23.31
CA THR A 798 -10.82 -30.09 -22.49
C THR A 798 -10.04 -29.09 -23.34
N LEU A 799 -9.46 -29.53 -24.46
CA LEU A 799 -8.66 -28.68 -25.35
C LEU A 799 -9.48 -27.50 -25.89
N ASN A 800 -10.72 -27.74 -26.30
CA ASN A 800 -11.61 -26.67 -26.77
C ASN A 800 -11.90 -25.62 -25.67
N ARG A 801 -12.09 -26.07 -24.42
CA ARG A 801 -12.27 -25.16 -23.27
C ARG A 801 -11.02 -24.35 -23.00
N LEU A 802 -9.84 -24.97 -22.99
CA LEU A 802 -8.57 -24.27 -22.79
C LEU A 802 -8.30 -23.24 -23.90
N GLU A 803 -8.61 -23.56 -25.15
CA GLU A 803 -8.46 -22.61 -26.25
C GLU A 803 -9.40 -21.41 -26.11
N THR A 804 -10.64 -21.65 -25.66
CA THR A 804 -11.60 -20.58 -25.35
C THR A 804 -11.05 -19.68 -24.24
N ILE A 805 -10.54 -20.25 -23.15
CA ILE A 805 -9.94 -19.50 -22.03
C ILE A 805 -8.73 -18.68 -22.51
N LYS A 806 -7.82 -19.29 -23.29
CA LYS A 806 -6.66 -18.60 -23.86
C LYS A 806 -7.07 -17.44 -24.77
N LYS A 807 -8.13 -17.60 -25.56
CA LYS A 807 -8.69 -16.53 -26.40
C LYS A 807 -9.20 -15.36 -25.56
N VAL A 808 -10.00 -15.63 -24.54
CA VAL A 808 -10.52 -14.60 -23.62
C VAL A 808 -9.39 -13.88 -22.89
N CYS A 809 -8.33 -14.61 -22.47
CA CYS A 809 -7.15 -13.98 -21.88
C CYS A 809 -6.47 -13.00 -22.84
N ARG A 810 -6.36 -13.35 -24.14
CA ARG A 810 -5.79 -12.45 -25.16
C ARG A 810 -6.67 -11.22 -25.44
N GLU A 811 -7.99 -11.36 -25.35
CA GLU A 811 -8.93 -10.26 -25.53
C GLU A 811 -8.83 -9.23 -24.38
N TYR A 812 -8.70 -9.69 -23.14
CA TYR A 812 -8.65 -8.81 -21.96
C TYR A 812 -7.24 -8.43 -21.48
N GLY A 813 -6.19 -9.17 -21.87
CA GLY A 813 -4.85 -9.08 -21.28
C GLY A 813 -3.77 -8.38 -22.12
N GLY A 814 -4.15 -7.57 -23.11
CA GLY A 814 -3.19 -6.82 -23.93
C GLY A 814 -2.15 -7.70 -24.64
N ASP A 815 -0.90 -7.22 -24.71
CA ASP A 815 0.20 -7.80 -25.50
C ASP A 815 0.85 -9.03 -24.81
N ILE A 816 0.04 -10.08 -24.56
CA ILE A 816 0.49 -11.37 -23.99
C ILE A 816 1.60 -12.02 -24.86
N HIS A 817 1.68 -11.66 -26.14
CA HIS A 817 2.64 -12.18 -27.11
C HIS A 817 4.09 -11.75 -26.89
N GLN A 818 4.38 -10.68 -26.12
CA GLN A 818 5.76 -10.27 -25.82
C GLN A 818 6.40 -11.01 -24.62
N ARG A 819 5.65 -11.89 -23.93
CA ARG A 819 6.11 -12.59 -22.72
C ARG A 819 6.61 -14.02 -22.95
N SER A 820 6.69 -14.49 -24.20
CA SER A 820 7.21 -15.84 -24.55
C SER A 820 8.73 -15.89 -24.59
#